data_AF-A0A1A8A1V5-F1
#
_entry.id   AF-A0A1A8A1V5-F1
#
_cell.length_a   1.000
_cell.length_b   1.000
_cell.length_c   1.000
_cell.angle_alpha   90.00
_cell.angle_beta   90.00
_cell.angle_gamma   90.00
#
_symmetry.space_group_name_H-M   'P 1'
#
loop_
_entity.id
_entity.type
_entity.pdbx_description
1 polymer ?
#
loop_
_entity_poly.entity_id
_entity_poly.type
_entity_poly.pdbx_seq_one_letter_code
_entity_poly.pdbx_strand_id
1 'polypeptide(L)'
;MGANTSHASDLSENTSLKALVGTESITENDPFWNQLISFTFISPTNSADSKLLEEAVIPLAKAFIENNPRTGNFGALVRIFLGRTKELKISTECKDQLFIWQAHNALFMIRCLLKVFIRELSEEELHQQFCYQERAPGCCEETGSEDLLEELLLNLVHLIVEVPLLDITYSILFEAVTTLLVFFSNQLLHKDILRDGLICQHIMKGRCLCLTSRLVKTLLYNFIRQEKCPPATHIFEPKAEGGLLYGLASGVASGLWSVFTLGGAGSRAGIDQEDNPLPLSNQSLLLLLVLANLTDGPDWPNPYRQAITCFRNTQDTSSLTVEPPHTFQINFNSLYTALCEQQRSDQATLLLYTLLHQNANMRTYILSRTDMDNLVLPILEILYHVEERNSHHVYMALIILLILTEDDAFNRSIHEVLLKNISWYTERSLTEISLGSLLILVVIRTIQFNMTRTRDKYLHTNCLAALANMSAQFRYLHQYAAQRIISLFALLSKKHNKVLEQATQSLRGRQADNTALPDYAQDLNVIEEVIRMMLEIINSCLCNSLHHNPNLVYALLYKRELFEQFRTHPSFQDIMQNVDTVIGFFSQRLEQAGSDLSVERVQEVIMKGAQALPKDRLKKFPELKFKYVEEDQPEDFFIPYVWSLVYNAAVGLYWSPHEIELFSMDSG
;
A
#
# COMPACT_ATOMS: atom_id res chain seq x y z
N MET A 1 26.61 -22.68 5.90
CA MET A 1 27.02 -22.15 4.59
C MET A 1 28.45 -22.59 4.30
N GLY A 2 28.56 -23.83 3.84
CA GLY A 2 29.74 -24.57 3.42
C GLY A 2 29.23 -25.85 2.74
N ALA A 3 30.09 -26.61 2.06
CA ALA A 3 29.69 -27.72 1.19
C ALA A 3 28.77 -28.81 1.81
N ASN A 4 28.61 -28.83 3.15
CA ASN A 4 27.95 -29.91 3.90
C ASN A 4 26.72 -29.49 4.75
N THR A 5 26.20 -28.26 4.66
CA THR A 5 25.05 -27.82 5.51
C THR A 5 23.74 -27.77 4.73
N SER A 6 22.79 -28.64 5.08
CA SER A 6 21.48 -28.78 4.42
C SER A 6 20.32 -28.07 5.16
N HIS A 7 20.47 -27.77 6.45
CA HIS A 7 19.42 -27.20 7.31
C HIS A 7 19.92 -25.98 8.11
N ALA A 8 19.01 -25.03 8.39
CA ALA A 8 19.31 -23.81 9.13
C ALA A 8 19.80 -24.07 10.56
N SER A 9 19.31 -25.15 11.20
CA SER A 9 19.71 -25.59 12.55
C SER A 9 21.19 -25.94 12.67
N ASP A 10 21.84 -26.30 11.56
CA ASP A 10 23.21 -26.81 11.56
C ASP A 10 24.23 -25.70 11.26
N LEU A 11 23.76 -24.46 11.07
CA LEU A 11 24.62 -23.31 10.74
C LEU A 11 25.58 -22.97 11.87
N SER A 12 25.15 -23.08 13.13
CA SER A 12 26.00 -22.78 14.28
C SER A 12 27.18 -23.74 14.43
N GLU A 13 27.08 -24.96 13.89
CA GLU A 13 28.13 -25.97 13.92
C GLU A 13 29.03 -25.97 12.68
N ASN A 14 28.73 -25.12 11.69
CA ASN A 14 29.48 -25.06 10.44
C ASN A 14 30.90 -24.49 10.68
N THR A 15 31.92 -25.29 10.36
CA THR A 15 33.32 -24.95 10.58
C THR A 15 33.76 -23.72 9.78
N SER A 16 33.30 -23.55 8.54
CA SER A 16 33.62 -22.39 7.71
C SER A 16 33.02 -21.10 8.28
N LEU A 17 31.79 -21.16 8.81
CA LEU A 17 31.18 -20.02 9.48
C LEU A 17 31.87 -19.69 10.81
N LYS A 18 32.26 -20.70 11.61
CA LYS A 18 33.05 -20.48 12.83
C LYS A 18 34.42 -19.86 12.53
N ALA A 19 35.05 -20.23 11.42
CA ALA A 19 36.30 -19.61 10.98
C ALA A 19 36.10 -18.14 10.57
N LEU A 20 35.02 -17.84 9.81
CA LEU A 20 34.69 -16.46 9.40
C LEU A 20 34.54 -15.51 10.61
N VAL A 21 33.78 -15.95 11.62
CA VAL A 21 33.48 -15.14 12.83
C VAL A 21 34.53 -15.29 13.93
N GLY A 22 35.60 -16.04 13.67
CA GLY A 22 36.65 -16.35 14.63
C GLY A 22 37.58 -15.17 14.91
N THR A 23 38.66 -15.45 15.63
CA THR A 23 39.64 -14.46 16.08
C THR A 23 40.80 -14.23 15.10
N GLU A 24 40.83 -14.97 13.99
CA GLU A 24 41.90 -14.89 12.98
C GLU A 24 41.42 -14.09 11.76
N SER A 25 42.31 -13.25 11.22
CA SER A 25 42.06 -12.49 9.99
C SER A 25 42.21 -13.40 8.76
N ILE A 26 41.24 -13.32 7.84
CA ILE A 26 41.24 -14.07 6.59
C ILE A 26 41.56 -13.11 5.45
N THR A 27 42.66 -13.37 4.73
CA THR A 27 43.07 -12.53 3.60
C THR A 27 42.10 -12.66 2.44
N GLU A 28 41.93 -11.60 1.65
CA GLU A 28 41.01 -11.59 0.48
C GLU A 28 41.41 -12.60 -0.61
N ASN A 29 42.70 -12.97 -0.68
CA ASN A 29 43.20 -13.93 -1.65
C ASN A 29 43.09 -15.39 -1.18
N ASP A 30 42.55 -15.63 0.02
CA ASP A 30 42.46 -16.97 0.59
C ASP A 30 41.42 -17.84 -0.18
N PRO A 31 41.77 -19.08 -0.58
CA PRO A 31 40.82 -20.03 -1.18
C PRO A 31 39.56 -20.31 -0.35
N PHE A 32 39.62 -20.03 0.96
CA PHE A 32 38.50 -20.07 1.89
C PHE A 32 37.24 -19.41 1.33
N TRP A 33 37.35 -18.22 0.72
CA TRP A 33 36.20 -17.47 0.25
C TRP A 33 35.40 -18.22 -0.81
N ASN A 34 36.09 -18.85 -1.76
CA ASN A 34 35.44 -19.63 -2.81
C ASN A 34 34.71 -20.85 -2.25
N GLN A 35 35.25 -21.47 -1.20
CA GLN A 35 34.58 -22.59 -0.53
C GLN A 35 33.38 -22.13 0.29
N LEU A 36 33.52 -21.00 1.00
CA LEU A 36 32.48 -20.45 1.86
C LEU A 36 31.24 -20.07 1.05
N ILE A 37 31.41 -19.34 -0.05
CA ILE A 37 30.30 -18.78 -0.85
C ILE A 37 29.74 -19.75 -1.91
N SER A 38 30.21 -20.99 -1.95
CA SER A 38 29.72 -22.03 -2.89
C SER A 38 28.73 -22.99 -2.22
N PHE A 39 27.82 -22.49 -1.39
CA PHE A 39 26.81 -23.29 -0.70
C PHE A 39 25.50 -23.37 -1.50
N THR A 40 24.75 -24.46 -1.33
CA THR A 40 23.46 -24.70 -2.01
C THR A 40 22.23 -24.51 -1.11
N PHE A 41 22.43 -23.90 0.07
CA PHE A 41 21.36 -23.51 0.98
C PHE A 41 20.33 -22.63 0.26
N ILE A 42 19.04 -22.97 0.42
CA ILE A 42 17.93 -22.27 -0.22
C ILE A 42 17.44 -21.17 0.73
N SER A 43 17.33 -19.94 0.21
CA SER A 43 16.79 -18.82 1.00
C SER A 43 15.35 -19.14 1.47
N PRO A 44 15.01 -18.87 2.73
CA PRO A 44 13.66 -19.09 3.22
C PRO A 44 12.66 -18.18 2.49
N THR A 45 11.49 -18.73 2.22
CA THR A 45 10.40 -18.07 1.48
C THR A 45 9.19 -17.78 2.37
N ASN A 46 9.17 -18.34 3.57
CA ASN A 46 8.13 -18.12 4.57
C ASN A 46 8.73 -17.59 5.89
N SER A 47 7.86 -17.01 6.70
CA SER A 47 8.24 -16.37 7.97
C SER A 47 8.81 -17.37 9.00
N ALA A 48 8.30 -18.61 9.05
CA ALA A 48 8.75 -19.62 10.00
C ALA A 48 10.20 -20.06 9.74
N ASP A 49 10.54 -20.35 8.48
CA ASP A 49 11.91 -20.70 8.09
C ASP A 49 12.86 -19.50 8.23
N SER A 50 12.37 -18.29 7.95
CA SER A 50 13.13 -17.04 8.15
C SER A 50 13.47 -16.82 9.62
N LYS A 51 12.53 -17.13 10.53
CA LYS A 51 12.75 -17.11 11.98
C LYS A 51 13.83 -18.11 12.41
N LEU A 52 13.75 -19.35 11.95
CA LEU A 52 14.75 -20.38 12.28
C LEU A 52 16.15 -20.00 11.77
N LEU A 53 16.24 -19.43 10.57
CA LEU A 53 17.48 -18.91 10.03
C LEU A 53 18.05 -17.80 10.92
N GLU A 54 17.22 -16.84 11.32
CA GLU A 54 17.65 -15.76 12.18
C GLU A 54 18.15 -16.26 13.54
N GLU A 55 17.40 -17.14 14.21
CA GLU A 55 17.80 -17.75 15.49
C GLU A 55 19.19 -18.45 15.39
N ALA A 56 19.47 -19.10 14.27
CA ALA A 56 20.76 -19.75 14.03
C ALA A 56 21.90 -18.76 13.72
N VAL A 57 21.60 -17.60 13.10
CA VAL A 57 22.59 -16.58 12.73
C VAL A 57 22.98 -15.70 13.91
N ILE A 58 22.06 -15.41 14.84
CA ILE A 58 22.29 -14.53 16.00
C ILE A 58 23.60 -14.85 16.77
N PRO A 59 23.87 -16.09 17.22
CA PRO A 59 25.09 -16.37 17.99
C PRO A 59 26.36 -16.15 17.18
N LEU A 60 26.34 -16.47 15.88
CA LEU A 60 27.47 -16.24 14.98
C LEU A 60 27.71 -14.74 14.76
N ALA A 61 26.64 -13.98 14.52
CA ALA A 61 26.72 -12.54 14.30
C ALA A 61 27.23 -11.81 15.56
N LYS A 62 26.80 -12.20 16.76
CA LYS A 62 27.31 -11.62 18.02
C LYS A 62 28.80 -11.87 18.21
N ALA A 63 29.27 -13.10 17.98
CA ALA A 63 30.70 -13.39 17.99
C ALA A 63 31.45 -12.58 16.92
N PHE A 64 30.83 -12.36 15.76
CA PHE A 64 31.43 -11.58 14.69
C PHE A 64 31.57 -10.11 15.05
N ILE A 65 30.55 -9.49 15.67
CA ILE A 65 30.58 -8.10 16.16
C ILE A 65 31.77 -7.88 17.10
N GLU A 66 32.04 -8.83 18.00
CA GLU A 66 33.14 -8.74 18.97
C GLU A 66 34.53 -8.90 18.31
N ASN A 67 34.66 -9.80 17.33
CA ASN A 67 35.96 -10.16 16.74
C ASN A 67 36.33 -9.30 15.51
N ASN A 68 35.35 -8.85 14.73
CA ASN A 68 35.57 -8.13 13.48
C ASN A 68 36.41 -6.84 13.61
N PRO A 69 36.32 -6.05 14.70
CA PRO A 69 37.21 -4.91 14.90
C PRO A 69 38.70 -5.25 14.89
N ARG A 70 39.05 -6.52 15.14
CA ARG A 70 40.44 -7.03 15.08
C ARG A 70 40.73 -7.76 13.77
N THR A 71 39.79 -8.56 13.27
CA THR A 71 40.04 -9.45 12.13
C THR A 71 39.78 -8.79 10.78
N GLY A 72 38.86 -7.83 10.70
CA GLY A 72 38.44 -7.20 9.44
C GLY A 72 37.70 -8.14 8.48
N ASN A 73 37.28 -9.34 8.92
CA ASN A 73 36.72 -10.37 8.06
C ASN A 73 35.38 -9.96 7.42
N PHE A 74 34.59 -9.09 8.07
CA PHE A 74 33.34 -8.59 7.48
C PHE A 74 33.63 -7.65 6.32
N GLY A 75 34.58 -6.73 6.48
CA GLY A 75 35.07 -5.89 5.40
C GLY A 75 35.63 -6.72 4.24
N ALA A 76 36.37 -7.79 4.52
CA ALA A 76 36.86 -8.72 3.50
C ALA A 76 35.70 -9.41 2.76
N LEU A 77 34.68 -9.92 3.47
CA LEU A 77 33.48 -10.52 2.85
C LEU A 77 32.76 -9.54 1.92
N VAL A 78 32.60 -8.27 2.33
CA VAL A 78 32.01 -7.22 1.50
C VAL A 78 32.86 -6.96 0.25
N ARG A 79 34.19 -6.88 0.38
CA ARG A 79 35.08 -6.70 -0.79
C ARG A 79 35.07 -7.90 -1.74
N ILE A 80 34.95 -9.13 -1.22
CA ILE A 80 34.76 -10.34 -2.05
C ILE A 80 33.46 -10.26 -2.85
N PHE A 81 32.36 -9.87 -2.20
CA PHE A 81 31.09 -9.63 -2.89
C PHE A 81 31.25 -8.56 -3.99
N LEU A 82 31.82 -7.40 -3.66
CA LEU A 82 32.06 -6.32 -4.62
C LEU A 82 32.94 -6.80 -5.80
N GLY A 83 33.97 -7.60 -5.53
CA GLY A 83 34.80 -8.25 -6.56
C GLY A 83 33.98 -9.12 -7.51
N ARG A 84 33.13 -10.00 -6.98
CA ARG A 84 32.25 -10.86 -7.79
C ARG A 84 31.24 -10.08 -8.61
N THR A 85 30.76 -8.94 -8.11
CA THR A 85 29.80 -8.11 -8.87
C THR A 85 30.41 -7.48 -10.13
N LYS A 86 31.73 -7.24 -10.16
CA LYS A 86 32.44 -6.72 -11.35
C LYS A 86 32.40 -7.71 -12.52
N GLU A 87 32.25 -9.00 -12.24
CA GLU A 87 32.22 -10.08 -13.23
C GLU A 87 30.79 -10.33 -13.76
N LEU A 88 29.75 -9.89 -13.05
CA LEU A 88 28.34 -10.22 -13.34
C LEU A 88 27.88 -9.85 -14.74
N LYS A 89 28.33 -8.71 -15.27
CA LYS A 89 27.93 -8.29 -16.62
C LYS A 89 28.42 -9.29 -17.67
N ILE A 90 29.69 -9.69 -17.59
CA ILE A 90 30.29 -10.68 -18.48
C ILE A 90 29.63 -12.05 -18.25
N SER A 91 29.43 -12.44 -16.99
CA SER A 91 28.76 -13.71 -16.66
C SER A 91 27.34 -13.79 -17.21
N THR A 92 26.61 -12.68 -17.22
CA THR A 92 25.25 -12.61 -17.79
C THR A 92 25.27 -12.79 -19.31
N GLU A 93 26.22 -12.15 -20.00
CA GLU A 93 26.42 -12.29 -21.46
C GLU A 93 26.86 -13.72 -21.84
N CYS A 94 27.73 -14.33 -21.03
CA CYS A 94 28.23 -15.68 -21.23
C CYS A 94 27.32 -16.80 -20.68
N LYS A 95 26.23 -16.44 -19.98
CA LYS A 95 25.37 -17.37 -19.22
C LYS A 95 26.12 -18.23 -18.21
N ASP A 96 27.19 -17.68 -17.63
CA ASP A 96 27.94 -18.31 -16.56
C ASP A 96 27.22 -18.10 -15.22
N GLN A 97 26.64 -19.16 -14.68
CA GLN A 97 25.87 -19.13 -13.44
C GLN A 97 26.76 -19.10 -12.19
N LEU A 98 28.04 -19.50 -12.29
CA LEU A 98 28.90 -19.70 -11.12
C LEU A 98 29.13 -18.39 -10.37
N PHE A 99 29.57 -17.34 -11.08
CA PHE A 99 29.85 -16.04 -10.45
C PHE A 99 28.58 -15.34 -9.96
N ILE A 100 27.46 -15.50 -10.68
CA ILE A 100 26.16 -14.95 -10.26
C ILE A 100 25.69 -15.61 -8.97
N TRP A 101 25.81 -16.93 -8.89
CA TRP A 101 25.47 -17.70 -7.70
C TRP A 101 26.39 -17.37 -6.52
N GLN A 102 27.69 -17.26 -6.72
CA GLN A 102 28.64 -16.87 -5.66
C GLN A 102 28.39 -15.44 -5.17
N ALA A 103 28.10 -14.50 -6.06
CA ALA A 103 27.74 -13.13 -5.69
C ALA A 103 26.44 -13.09 -4.89
N HIS A 104 25.41 -13.84 -5.32
CA HIS A 104 24.16 -13.99 -4.58
C HIS A 104 24.40 -14.56 -3.18
N ASN A 105 25.15 -15.64 -3.08
CA ASN A 105 25.46 -16.29 -1.82
C ASN A 105 26.21 -15.37 -0.85
N ALA A 106 27.23 -14.66 -1.33
CA ALA A 106 27.96 -13.68 -0.53
C ALA A 106 27.03 -12.57 -0.01
N LEU A 107 26.18 -12.03 -0.89
CA LEU A 107 25.21 -11.00 -0.51
C LEU A 107 24.18 -11.51 0.51
N PHE A 108 23.71 -12.74 0.35
CA PHE A 108 22.83 -13.39 1.31
C PHE A 108 23.46 -13.52 2.69
N MET A 109 24.76 -13.86 2.77
CA MET A 109 25.47 -13.85 4.05
C MET A 109 25.53 -12.45 4.65
N ILE A 110 25.87 -11.45 3.83
CA ILE A 110 25.95 -10.05 4.23
C ILE A 110 24.61 -9.57 4.79
N ARG A 111 23.49 -9.83 4.09
CA ARG A 111 22.14 -9.47 4.56
C ARG A 111 21.81 -10.10 5.91
N CYS A 112 22.06 -11.41 6.07
CA CYS A 112 21.80 -12.12 7.32
C CYS A 112 22.58 -11.53 8.50
N LEU A 113 23.86 -11.18 8.29
CA LEU A 113 24.69 -10.54 9.31
C LEU A 113 24.22 -9.11 9.60
N LEU A 114 23.99 -8.31 8.57
CA LEU A 114 23.55 -6.92 8.68
C LEU A 114 22.25 -6.78 9.46
N LYS A 115 21.30 -7.69 9.25
CA LYS A 115 20.04 -7.69 9.99
C LYS A 115 20.25 -7.80 11.50
N VAL A 116 21.21 -8.60 11.93
CA VAL A 116 21.56 -8.70 13.36
C VAL A 116 22.40 -7.49 13.80
N PHE A 117 23.33 -7.01 12.97
CA PHE A 117 24.17 -5.86 13.31
C PHE A 117 23.33 -4.60 13.53
N ILE A 118 22.36 -4.32 12.65
CA ILE A 118 21.45 -3.17 12.78
C ILE A 118 20.61 -3.25 14.06
N ARG A 119 20.32 -4.46 14.53
CA ARG A 119 19.59 -4.65 15.79
C ARG A 119 20.47 -4.39 17.02
N GLU A 120 21.73 -4.80 16.98
CA GLU A 120 22.59 -4.83 18.18
C GLU A 120 23.52 -3.61 18.28
N LEU A 121 23.69 -2.84 17.20
CA LEU A 121 24.66 -1.73 17.11
C LEU A 121 23.97 -0.41 16.80
N SER A 122 24.55 0.69 17.30
CA SER A 122 24.26 2.05 16.80
C SER A 122 24.74 2.23 15.35
N GLU A 123 24.25 3.26 14.66
CA GLU A 123 24.68 3.53 13.27
C GLU A 123 26.19 3.81 13.16
N GLU A 124 26.77 4.47 14.17
CA GLU A 124 28.22 4.73 14.23
C GLU A 124 29.02 3.44 14.45
N GLU A 125 28.57 2.57 15.34
CA GLU A 125 29.22 1.27 15.56
C GLU A 125 29.08 0.35 14.35
N LEU A 126 27.92 0.37 13.68
CA LEU A 126 27.70 -0.34 12.42
C LEU A 126 28.68 0.14 11.36
N HIS A 127 28.84 1.46 11.19
CA HIS A 127 29.81 2.02 10.24
C HIS A 127 31.23 1.56 10.53
N GLN A 128 31.62 1.54 11.81
CA GLN A 128 32.94 1.05 12.21
C GLN A 128 33.19 -0.39 11.77
N GLN A 129 32.19 -1.28 11.75
CA GLN A 129 32.34 -2.66 11.27
C GLN A 129 32.81 -2.75 9.81
N PHE A 130 32.64 -1.69 9.00
CA PHE A 130 33.11 -1.59 7.60
C PHE A 130 34.51 -0.99 7.46
N CYS A 131 34.99 -0.23 8.46
CA CYS A 131 36.21 0.56 8.35
C CYS A 131 37.47 -0.12 8.91
N TYR A 132 37.34 -1.24 9.63
CA TYR A 132 38.49 -1.87 10.27
C TYR A 132 39.43 -2.56 9.26
N GLN A 133 40.69 -2.12 9.24
CA GLN A 133 41.83 -2.78 8.60
C GLN A 133 42.93 -2.99 9.63
N GLU A 134 43.58 -4.15 9.58
CA GLU A 134 44.71 -4.47 10.45
C GLU A 134 45.86 -3.48 10.19
N ARG A 135 46.22 -2.65 11.18
CA ARG A 135 47.34 -1.73 11.07
C ARG A 135 48.66 -2.51 11.20
N ALA A 136 49.30 -2.78 10.08
CA ALA A 136 50.72 -3.16 10.09
C ALA A 136 51.55 -1.98 10.66
N PRO A 137 52.41 -2.20 11.67
CA PRO A 137 53.24 -1.14 12.22
C PRO A 137 54.26 -0.69 11.17
N GLY A 138 54.05 0.50 10.57
CA GLY A 138 55.01 1.14 9.65
C GLY A 138 54.45 1.66 8.33
N CYS A 139 53.17 1.43 7.99
CA CYS A 139 52.58 2.02 6.78
C CYS A 139 52.13 3.47 7.04
N CYS A 140 52.70 4.41 6.28
CA CYS A 140 52.23 5.79 6.23
C CYS A 140 50.85 5.86 5.56
N GLU A 141 50.04 6.83 5.98
CA GLU A 141 48.72 7.15 5.41
C GLU A 141 48.86 7.54 3.93
N GLU A 142 48.78 6.59 3.02
CA GLU A 142 48.69 6.88 1.59
C GLU A 142 47.62 6.02 0.92
N THR A 143 46.41 6.60 0.89
CA THR A 143 45.37 6.60 -0.16
C THR A 143 44.01 6.64 0.54
N GLY A 144 43.16 7.61 0.18
CA GLY A 144 41.93 7.94 0.89
C GLY A 144 41.11 6.69 1.18
N SER A 145 40.81 6.43 2.46
CA SER A 145 40.03 5.26 2.86
C SER A 145 38.66 5.34 2.19
N GLU A 146 38.45 4.54 1.14
CA GLU A 146 37.14 4.43 0.50
C GLU A 146 36.13 3.93 1.54
N ASP A 147 35.03 4.65 1.68
CA ASP A 147 33.96 4.27 2.60
C ASP A 147 33.27 3.02 2.05
N LEU A 148 33.62 1.86 2.62
CA LEU A 148 33.13 0.56 2.17
C LEU A 148 31.62 0.40 2.35
N LEU A 149 31.02 1.09 3.32
CA LEU A 149 29.57 1.12 3.49
C LEU A 149 28.91 1.87 2.32
N GLU A 150 29.44 3.05 1.97
CA GLU A 150 28.96 3.80 0.80
C GLU A 150 29.15 2.98 -0.50
N GLU A 151 30.29 2.30 -0.65
CA GLU A 151 30.56 1.44 -1.82
C GLU A 151 29.58 0.26 -1.91
N LEU A 152 29.26 -0.40 -0.80
CA LEU A 152 28.26 -1.46 -0.76
C LEU A 152 26.86 -0.94 -1.14
N LEU A 153 26.42 0.16 -0.53
CA LEU A 153 25.12 0.77 -0.83
C LEU A 153 25.01 1.17 -2.30
N LEU A 154 26.06 1.80 -2.84
CA LEU A 154 26.15 2.18 -4.25
C LEU A 154 26.12 0.95 -5.16
N ASN A 155 26.83 -0.13 -4.80
CA ASN A 155 26.85 -1.36 -5.58
C ASN A 155 25.46 -2.03 -5.61
N LEU A 156 24.73 -2.06 -4.49
CA LEU A 156 23.36 -2.57 -4.44
C LEU A 156 22.43 -1.80 -5.37
N VAL A 157 22.51 -0.47 -5.37
CA VAL A 157 21.75 0.36 -6.31
C VAL A 157 22.16 0.08 -7.75
N HIS A 158 23.47 -0.05 -8.03
CA HIS A 158 23.97 -0.42 -9.36
C HIS A 158 23.46 -1.78 -9.83
N LEU A 159 23.46 -2.81 -8.96
CA LEU A 159 22.92 -4.13 -9.30
C LEU A 159 21.46 -4.00 -9.76
N ILE A 160 20.65 -3.27 -9.01
CA ILE A 160 19.22 -3.09 -9.33
C ILE A 160 19.03 -2.33 -10.65
N VAL A 161 19.85 -1.32 -10.97
CA VAL A 161 19.62 -0.44 -12.14
C VAL A 161 20.39 -0.82 -13.40
N GLU A 162 21.47 -1.61 -13.29
CA GLU A 162 22.34 -1.99 -14.42
C GLU A 162 22.17 -3.45 -14.84
N VAL A 163 21.91 -4.36 -13.90
CA VAL A 163 21.81 -5.80 -14.22
C VAL A 163 20.42 -6.08 -14.79
N PRO A 164 20.32 -6.69 -15.98
CA PRO A 164 19.03 -7.00 -16.57
C PRO A 164 18.31 -8.07 -15.75
N LEU A 165 16.99 -7.92 -15.60
CA LEU A 165 16.14 -8.94 -15.01
C LEU A 165 15.98 -10.11 -15.99
N LEU A 166 16.56 -11.26 -15.62
CA LEU A 166 16.57 -12.53 -16.34
C LEU A 166 16.44 -13.66 -15.31
N ASP A 167 16.11 -14.88 -15.74
CA ASP A 167 15.97 -16.02 -14.84
C ASP A 167 17.22 -16.26 -13.97
N ILE A 168 18.41 -16.14 -14.55
CA ILE A 168 19.68 -16.37 -13.85
C ILE A 168 20.06 -15.23 -12.89
N THR A 169 19.56 -14.01 -13.11
CA THR A 169 19.85 -12.82 -12.29
C THR A 169 18.74 -12.50 -11.29
N TYR A 170 17.60 -13.18 -11.38
CA TYR A 170 16.42 -12.94 -10.54
C TYR A 170 16.76 -12.97 -9.04
N SER A 171 17.44 -14.02 -8.58
CA SER A 171 17.73 -14.22 -7.15
C SER A 171 18.70 -13.18 -6.59
N ILE A 172 19.71 -12.74 -7.36
CA ILE A 172 20.64 -11.69 -6.90
C ILE A 172 19.96 -10.32 -6.88
N LEU A 173 19.07 -10.03 -7.82
CA LEU A 173 18.28 -8.79 -7.83
C LEU A 173 17.30 -8.76 -6.65
N PHE A 174 16.62 -9.87 -6.37
CA PHE A 174 15.77 -10.01 -5.19
C PHE A 174 16.57 -9.80 -3.91
N GLU A 175 17.76 -10.42 -3.81
CA GLU A 175 18.62 -10.28 -2.65
C GLU A 175 19.13 -8.84 -2.48
N ALA A 176 19.45 -8.13 -3.57
CA ALA A 176 19.88 -6.73 -3.52
C ALA A 176 18.77 -5.79 -3.01
N VAL A 177 17.54 -5.95 -3.51
CA VAL A 177 16.36 -5.19 -3.04
C VAL A 177 16.10 -5.49 -1.56
N THR A 178 16.18 -6.75 -1.16
CA THR A 178 15.94 -7.19 0.23
C THR A 178 17.04 -6.67 1.16
N THR A 179 18.29 -6.63 0.72
CA THR A 179 19.41 -6.07 1.51
C THR A 179 19.24 -4.58 1.74
N LEU A 180 18.80 -3.82 0.73
CA LEU A 180 18.48 -2.39 0.92
C LEU A 180 17.33 -2.19 1.92
N LEU A 181 16.29 -3.02 1.88
CA LEU A 181 15.23 -2.97 2.89
C LEU A 181 15.77 -3.21 4.31
N VAL A 182 16.69 -4.16 4.48
CA VAL A 182 17.35 -4.42 5.77
C VAL A 182 18.14 -3.20 6.25
N PHE A 183 18.86 -2.50 5.38
CA PHE A 183 19.56 -1.27 5.77
C PHE A 183 18.63 -0.21 6.37
N PHE A 184 17.42 -0.05 5.84
CA PHE A 184 16.45 0.92 6.38
C PHE A 184 15.68 0.41 7.59
N SER A 185 15.79 -0.87 7.97
CA SER A 185 14.96 -1.47 9.01
C SER A 185 15.25 -0.98 10.43
N ASN A 186 16.30 -0.16 10.61
CA ASN A 186 16.57 0.51 11.89
C ASN A 186 15.33 1.27 12.40
N GLN A 187 14.54 1.87 11.50
CA GLN A 187 13.31 2.59 11.86
C GLN A 187 12.28 1.75 12.62
N LEU A 188 12.25 0.41 12.46
CA LEU A 188 11.35 -0.47 13.21
C LEU A 188 11.64 -0.51 14.71
N LEU A 189 12.91 -0.30 15.08
CA LEU A 189 13.43 -0.41 16.45
C LEU A 189 13.26 0.87 17.26
N HIS A 190 12.72 1.92 16.64
CA HIS A 190 12.53 3.22 17.27
C HIS A 190 11.07 3.65 17.19
N LYS A 191 10.53 4.09 18.31
CA LYS A 191 9.19 4.71 18.38
C LYS A 191 9.14 6.05 17.64
N ASP A 192 10.19 6.84 17.74
CA ASP A 192 10.29 8.14 17.09
C ASP A 192 10.79 8.00 15.65
N ILE A 193 10.38 8.92 14.79
CA ILE A 193 10.83 8.96 13.40
C ILE A 193 12.29 9.38 13.36
N LEU A 194 13.14 8.53 12.78
CA LEU A 194 14.55 8.81 12.56
C LEU A 194 14.70 9.89 11.49
N ARG A 195 15.43 10.94 11.85
CA ARG A 195 15.79 12.03 10.95
C ARG A 195 17.30 12.03 10.79
N ASP A 196 17.77 12.19 9.56
CA ASP A 196 19.18 12.37 9.22
C ASP A 196 20.13 11.18 9.55
N GLY A 197 19.62 9.95 9.50
CA GLY A 197 20.45 8.74 9.69
C GLY A 197 21.53 8.57 8.61
N LEU A 198 22.66 7.98 8.98
CA LEU A 198 23.86 7.81 8.14
C LEU A 198 23.55 7.08 6.82
N ILE A 199 22.77 6.00 6.91
CA ILE A 199 22.34 5.21 5.74
C ILE A 199 21.50 6.06 4.79
N CYS A 200 20.60 6.89 5.33
CA CYS A 200 19.78 7.81 4.54
C CYS A 200 20.67 8.87 3.86
N GLN A 201 21.67 9.40 4.54
CA GLN A 201 22.60 10.38 3.96
C GLN A 201 23.38 9.81 2.77
N HIS A 202 23.95 8.61 2.89
CA HIS A 202 24.68 7.97 1.79
C HIS A 202 23.80 7.76 0.55
N ILE A 203 22.55 7.35 0.77
CA ILE A 203 21.60 7.06 -0.31
C ILE A 203 21.04 8.35 -0.94
N MET A 204 20.78 9.41 -0.14
CA MET A 204 20.09 10.63 -0.59
C MET A 204 21.02 11.78 -1.03
N LYS A 205 22.30 11.83 -0.62
CA LYS A 205 23.22 12.94 -0.96
C LYS A 205 24.47 12.48 -1.71
N GLY A 206 24.89 11.24 -1.46
CA GLY A 206 26.18 10.72 -1.91
C GLY A 206 26.18 10.28 -3.37
N ARG A 207 27.05 9.33 -3.68
CA ARG A 207 27.22 8.78 -5.03
C ARG A 207 25.94 8.17 -5.61
N CYS A 208 25.00 7.76 -4.75
CA CYS A 208 23.71 7.18 -5.13
C CYS A 208 22.73 8.20 -5.73
N LEU A 209 22.91 9.51 -5.49
CA LEU A 209 21.97 10.55 -5.93
C LEU A 209 21.83 10.61 -7.46
N CYS A 210 22.89 10.29 -8.22
CA CYS A 210 22.82 10.26 -9.68
C CYS A 210 22.01 9.07 -10.23
N LEU A 211 21.76 8.05 -9.40
CA LEU A 211 21.01 6.85 -9.75
C LEU A 211 19.54 6.90 -9.34
N THR A 212 19.10 7.91 -8.59
CA THR A 212 17.74 8.03 -8.04
C THR A 212 16.64 7.76 -9.08
N SER A 213 16.66 8.48 -10.21
CA SER A 213 15.63 8.33 -11.27
C SER A 213 15.61 6.93 -11.86
N ARG A 214 16.80 6.33 -12.02
CA ARG A 214 16.93 4.98 -12.57
C ARG A 214 16.44 3.95 -11.57
N LEU A 215 16.73 4.13 -10.28
CA LEU A 215 16.26 3.24 -9.22
C LEU A 215 14.73 3.26 -9.13
N VAL A 216 14.12 4.44 -9.01
CA VAL A 216 12.65 4.57 -8.98
C VAL A 216 12.01 3.96 -10.22
N LYS A 217 12.57 4.26 -11.41
CA LYS A 217 12.09 3.70 -12.67
C LYS A 217 12.17 2.17 -12.70
N THR A 218 13.28 1.58 -12.25
CA THR A 218 13.44 0.12 -12.25
C THR A 218 12.51 -0.55 -11.24
N LEU A 219 12.37 -0.01 -10.03
CA LEU A 219 11.44 -0.56 -9.03
C LEU A 219 9.98 -0.51 -9.52
N LEU A 220 9.57 0.59 -10.18
CA LEU A 220 8.27 0.68 -10.84
C LEU A 220 8.13 -0.32 -11.99
N TYR A 221 9.18 -0.57 -12.78
CA TYR A 221 9.12 -1.59 -13.83
C TYR A 221 8.98 -3.01 -13.26
N ASN A 222 9.66 -3.34 -12.16
CA ASN A 222 9.48 -4.62 -11.50
C ASN A 222 8.03 -4.80 -11.04
N PHE A 223 7.42 -3.74 -10.48
CA PHE A 223 5.99 -3.71 -10.15
C PHE A 223 5.09 -3.85 -11.40
N ILE A 224 5.42 -3.21 -12.52
CA ILE A 224 4.62 -3.30 -13.74
C ILE A 224 4.68 -4.69 -14.37
N ARG A 225 5.87 -5.30 -14.40
CA ARG A 225 6.08 -6.57 -15.13
C ARG A 225 5.56 -7.78 -14.39
N GLN A 226 5.51 -7.75 -13.07
CA GLN A 226 5.08 -8.88 -12.23
C GLN A 226 5.75 -10.20 -12.63
N GLU A 227 7.06 -10.17 -12.95
CA GLU A 227 7.78 -11.36 -13.38
C GLU A 227 7.75 -12.43 -12.27
N LYS A 228 7.34 -13.64 -12.63
CA LYS A 228 7.27 -14.76 -11.69
C LYS A 228 8.68 -15.21 -11.33
N CYS A 229 8.87 -15.69 -10.10
CA CYS A 229 10.13 -16.33 -9.73
C CYS A 229 10.36 -17.50 -10.70
N PRO A 230 11.53 -17.58 -11.35
CA PRO A 230 11.89 -18.75 -12.13
C PRO A 230 11.74 -20.00 -11.26
N PRO A 231 11.23 -21.12 -11.81
CA PRO A 231 11.31 -22.39 -11.10
C PRO A 231 12.77 -22.62 -10.74
N ALA A 232 13.05 -23.25 -9.60
CA ALA A 232 14.41 -23.61 -9.20
C ALA A 232 15.03 -24.49 -10.30
N THR A 233 15.64 -23.86 -11.30
CA THR A 233 16.33 -24.54 -12.38
C THR A 233 17.48 -25.24 -11.69
N HIS A 234 17.43 -26.57 -11.68
CA HIS A 234 18.49 -27.47 -11.22
C HIS A 234 19.86 -26.84 -11.47
N ILE A 235 20.43 -26.20 -10.45
CA ILE A 235 21.63 -25.35 -10.61
C ILE A 235 22.82 -26.20 -11.06
N PHE A 236 22.75 -27.53 -10.92
CA PHE A 236 23.67 -28.47 -11.55
C PHE A 236 22.96 -29.81 -11.88
N GLU A 237 22.43 -29.98 -13.10
CA GLU A 237 22.44 -31.31 -13.72
C GLU A 237 23.80 -31.48 -14.42
N PRO A 238 24.61 -32.50 -14.07
CA PRO A 238 25.88 -32.70 -14.73
C PRO A 238 25.63 -33.17 -16.16
N LYS A 239 25.95 -32.33 -17.15
CA LYS A 239 26.41 -32.87 -18.44
C LYS A 239 27.71 -33.60 -18.15
N ALA A 240 27.65 -34.92 -18.22
CA ALA A 240 28.76 -35.81 -18.00
C ALA A 240 29.87 -35.57 -19.04
N GLU A 241 30.80 -34.65 -18.77
CA GLU A 241 32.13 -34.63 -19.40
C GLU A 241 33.07 -33.64 -18.67
N GLY A 242 33.99 -34.20 -17.87
CA GLY A 242 35.31 -33.60 -17.59
C GLY A 242 35.42 -32.49 -16.54
N GLY A 243 35.43 -32.85 -15.25
CA GLY A 243 35.89 -31.95 -14.18
C GLY A 243 35.92 -32.63 -12.81
N LEU A 244 37.11 -33.07 -12.38
CA LEU A 244 37.35 -33.96 -11.22
C LEU A 244 37.00 -33.35 -9.83
N LEU A 245 36.52 -32.10 -9.75
CA LEU A 245 36.19 -31.42 -8.49
C LEU A 245 34.69 -31.25 -8.22
N TYR A 246 33.81 -31.64 -9.16
CA TYR A 246 32.36 -31.39 -9.07
C TYR A 246 31.55 -32.52 -8.39
N GLY A 247 32.21 -33.56 -7.88
CA GLY A 247 31.55 -34.82 -7.48
C GLY A 247 31.20 -35.01 -6.00
N LEU A 248 31.49 -34.08 -5.09
CA LEU A 248 31.41 -34.36 -3.65
C LEU A 248 30.26 -33.69 -2.87
N ALA A 249 29.49 -32.77 -3.46
CA ALA A 249 28.46 -32.01 -2.73
C ALA A 249 26.98 -32.31 -3.12
N SER A 250 26.72 -33.24 -4.04
CA SER A 250 25.41 -33.35 -4.73
C SER A 250 24.50 -34.51 -4.28
N GLY A 251 24.65 -35.02 -3.04
CA GLY A 251 24.10 -36.34 -2.69
C GLY A 251 22.62 -36.45 -2.32
N VAL A 252 21.91 -35.40 -1.85
CA VAL A 252 20.67 -35.67 -1.07
C VAL A 252 19.47 -34.72 -1.26
N ALA A 253 19.56 -33.61 -1.99
CA ALA A 253 18.48 -32.61 -1.96
C ALA A 253 17.32 -32.84 -2.96
N SER A 254 17.46 -33.72 -3.96
CA SER A 254 16.50 -33.81 -5.08
C SER A 254 15.26 -34.70 -4.81
N GLY A 255 15.21 -35.42 -3.69
CA GLY A 255 14.22 -36.49 -3.48
C GLY A 255 12.93 -36.13 -2.74
N LEU A 256 12.80 -34.93 -2.17
CA LEU A 256 11.75 -34.65 -1.17
C LEU A 256 10.56 -33.81 -1.66
N TRP A 257 10.66 -33.16 -2.83
CA TRP A 257 9.55 -32.34 -3.35
C TRP A 257 8.45 -33.14 -4.07
N SER A 258 8.71 -34.35 -4.55
CA SER A 258 7.67 -35.17 -5.20
C SER A 258 6.76 -35.92 -4.23
N VAL A 259 7.04 -35.90 -2.91
CA VAL A 259 6.34 -36.71 -1.91
C VAL A 259 5.35 -35.89 -1.06
N PHE A 260 5.43 -34.55 -1.05
CA PHE A 260 4.54 -33.71 -0.22
C PHE A 260 3.32 -33.12 -0.93
N THR A 261 3.17 -33.32 -2.25
CA THR A 261 1.96 -32.92 -3.00
C THR A 261 0.84 -33.97 -3.00
N LEU A 262 0.95 -35.04 -2.19
CA LEU A 262 -0.04 -36.12 -2.13
C LEU A 262 -0.34 -36.59 -0.71
N GLY A 263 -0.76 -35.69 0.18
CA GLY A 263 -1.15 -36.08 1.54
C GLY A 263 -1.74 -34.97 2.41
N GLY A 264 -2.93 -34.46 2.07
CA GLY A 264 -3.58 -33.43 2.89
C GLY A 264 -4.96 -33.02 2.40
N ALA A 265 -5.86 -33.97 2.17
CA ALA A 265 -7.25 -33.68 1.88
C ALA A 265 -7.96 -33.12 3.13
N GLY A 266 -8.33 -31.83 3.10
CA GLY A 266 -9.38 -31.29 3.95
C GLY A 266 -9.11 -29.95 4.64
N SER A 267 -9.16 -28.84 3.91
CA SER A 267 -9.86 -27.62 4.37
C SER A 267 -10.00 -26.57 3.26
N ARG A 268 -11.27 -26.30 2.94
CA ARG A 268 -11.92 -25.10 2.39
C ARG A 268 -11.18 -24.23 1.36
N ALA A 269 -11.80 -24.24 0.17
CA ALA A 269 -11.61 -23.38 -0.99
C ALA A 269 -11.36 -21.88 -0.72
N GLY A 270 -10.27 -21.39 -1.29
CA GLY A 270 -10.01 -20.02 -1.73
C GLY A 270 -9.20 -20.11 -3.04
N ILE A 271 -9.60 -19.36 -4.04
CA ILE A 271 -9.22 -19.49 -5.46
C ILE A 271 -7.83 -18.85 -5.71
N ASP A 272 -6.95 -19.61 -6.39
CA ASP A 272 -5.76 -19.20 -7.16
C ASP A 272 -4.77 -18.19 -6.53
N GLN A 273 -4.10 -18.58 -5.44
CA GLN A 273 -2.79 -18.02 -5.09
C GLN A 273 -1.74 -19.03 -5.57
N GLU A 274 -1.26 -18.86 -6.81
CA GLU A 274 0.01 -19.46 -7.21
C GLU A 274 1.07 -18.85 -6.26
N ASP A 275 1.48 -19.61 -5.25
CA ASP A 275 2.52 -19.22 -4.29
C ASP A 275 3.81 -18.93 -5.06
N ASN A 276 4.03 -17.66 -5.40
CA ASN A 276 5.28 -17.19 -5.96
C ASN A 276 6.25 -17.01 -4.78
N PRO A 277 7.25 -17.89 -4.60
CA PRO A 277 8.01 -17.98 -3.35
C PRO A 277 8.86 -16.75 -3.04
N LEU A 278 9.18 -15.91 -4.04
CA LEU A 278 10.02 -14.72 -3.92
C LEU A 278 9.57 -13.66 -4.92
N PRO A 279 8.46 -12.92 -4.68
CA PRO A 279 7.93 -11.95 -5.64
C PRO A 279 8.78 -10.67 -5.66
N LEU A 280 9.71 -10.55 -6.61
CA LEU A 280 10.57 -9.37 -6.78
C LEU A 280 9.75 -8.09 -6.99
N SER A 281 8.61 -8.19 -7.66
CA SER A 281 7.67 -7.07 -7.86
C SER A 281 7.18 -6.48 -6.52
N ASN A 282 6.75 -7.33 -5.59
CA ASN A 282 6.30 -6.91 -4.27
C ASN A 282 7.45 -6.35 -3.42
N GLN A 283 8.60 -7.02 -3.41
CA GLN A 283 9.77 -6.55 -2.67
C GLN A 283 10.27 -5.19 -3.18
N SER A 284 10.23 -5.00 -4.51
CA SER A 284 10.60 -3.73 -5.16
C SER A 284 9.62 -2.62 -4.82
N LEU A 285 8.32 -2.93 -4.75
CA LEU A 285 7.29 -1.97 -4.34
C LEU A 285 7.47 -1.56 -2.88
N LEU A 286 7.72 -2.50 -1.98
CA LEU A 286 8.01 -2.22 -0.57
C LEU A 286 9.23 -1.30 -0.42
N LEU A 287 10.33 -1.60 -1.13
CA LEU A 287 11.51 -0.73 -1.13
C LEU A 287 11.21 0.67 -1.67
N LEU A 288 10.43 0.76 -2.77
CA LEU A 288 10.02 2.03 -3.34
C LEU A 288 9.22 2.87 -2.35
N LEU A 289 8.27 2.25 -1.63
CA LEU A 289 7.45 2.92 -0.62
C LEU A 289 8.30 3.41 0.57
N VAL A 290 9.28 2.63 1.02
CA VAL A 290 10.24 3.05 2.06
C VAL A 290 11.05 4.26 1.57
N LEU A 291 11.65 4.19 0.38
CA LEU A 291 12.44 5.27 -0.20
C LEU A 291 11.63 6.56 -0.39
N ALA A 292 10.39 6.44 -0.87
CA ALA A 292 9.48 7.56 -1.08
C ALA A 292 9.09 8.27 0.23
N ASN A 293 9.09 7.54 1.34
CA ASN A 293 8.68 8.04 2.65
C ASN A 293 9.84 8.35 3.60
N LEU A 294 11.10 8.29 3.13
CA LEU A 294 12.22 8.85 3.87
C LEU A 294 11.95 10.34 4.18
N THR A 295 12.40 10.77 5.36
CA THR A 295 12.23 12.14 5.85
C THR A 295 13.05 13.12 5.02
N ASP A 296 12.51 14.32 4.83
CA ASP A 296 13.27 15.41 4.23
C ASP A 296 14.36 15.88 5.20
N GLY A 297 15.53 16.24 4.66
CA GLY A 297 16.55 16.92 5.44
C GLY A 297 16.35 18.44 5.45
N PRO A 298 17.02 19.17 6.35
CA PRO A 298 16.87 20.62 6.49
C PRO A 298 17.14 21.40 5.19
N ASP A 299 18.13 20.96 4.41
CA ASP A 299 18.58 21.62 3.18
C ASP A 299 18.47 20.73 1.93
N TRP A 300 17.96 19.50 2.06
CA TRP A 300 17.83 18.54 0.96
C TRP A 300 16.50 17.78 1.04
N PRO A 301 15.59 18.00 0.09
CA PRO A 301 14.34 17.24 0.02
C PRO A 301 14.60 15.80 -0.41
N ASN A 302 13.65 14.91 -0.15
CA ASN A 302 13.74 13.51 -0.55
C ASN A 302 13.77 13.35 -2.08
N PRO A 303 14.90 12.89 -2.67
CA PRO A 303 15.05 12.81 -4.11
C PRO A 303 14.18 11.71 -4.74
N TYR A 304 13.84 10.67 -3.99
CA TYR A 304 12.94 9.59 -4.45
C TYR A 304 11.49 10.07 -4.54
N ARG A 305 11.04 10.84 -3.53
CA ARG A 305 9.72 11.51 -3.55
C ARG A 305 9.62 12.49 -4.71
N GLN A 306 10.69 13.26 -4.97
CA GLN A 306 10.76 14.15 -6.14
C GLN A 306 10.66 13.38 -7.47
N ALA A 307 11.38 12.27 -7.60
CA ALA A 307 11.32 11.43 -8.80
C ALA A 307 9.90 10.87 -9.04
N ILE A 308 9.20 10.43 -8.00
CA ILE A 308 7.80 9.96 -8.06
C ILE A 308 6.85 11.10 -8.48
N THR A 309 7.07 12.29 -7.93
CA THR A 309 6.26 13.50 -8.22
C THR A 309 6.43 13.95 -9.68
N CYS A 310 7.64 13.80 -10.25
CA CYS A 310 8.01 14.49 -11.49
C CYS A 310 8.01 13.62 -12.75
N PHE A 311 7.95 12.29 -12.65
CA PHE A 311 8.01 11.44 -13.84
C PHE A 311 6.83 11.65 -14.80
N ARG A 312 7.05 11.34 -16.07
CA ARG A 312 6.15 11.64 -17.20
C ARG A 312 5.80 10.40 -18.02
N ASN A 313 4.79 10.54 -18.86
CA ASN A 313 4.43 9.50 -19.81
C ASN A 313 5.50 9.40 -20.91
N THR A 314 5.80 8.19 -21.40
CA THR A 314 6.69 7.99 -22.57
C THR A 314 6.14 8.62 -23.85
N GLN A 315 4.84 8.91 -23.90
CA GLN A 315 4.20 9.60 -25.03
C GLN A 315 4.24 11.13 -24.90
N ASP A 316 4.66 11.66 -23.75
CA ASP A 316 4.79 13.10 -23.54
C ASP A 316 6.06 13.61 -24.24
N THR A 317 5.86 14.37 -25.32
CA THR A 317 6.92 15.00 -26.12
C THR A 317 7.14 16.46 -25.75
N SER A 318 6.47 16.95 -24.69
CA SER A 318 6.64 18.34 -24.24
C SER A 318 8.07 18.57 -23.75
N SER A 319 8.77 19.52 -24.39
CA SER A 319 10.04 20.02 -23.88
C SER A 319 9.75 21.04 -22.78
N LEU A 320 10.30 20.81 -21.59
CA LEU A 320 10.31 21.84 -20.55
C LEU A 320 11.48 22.79 -20.77
N THR A 321 11.30 24.05 -20.42
CA THR A 321 12.38 25.04 -20.37
C THR A 321 13.36 24.77 -19.22
N VAL A 322 12.90 24.13 -18.14
CA VAL A 322 13.69 23.65 -17.00
C VAL A 322 13.17 22.28 -16.61
N GLU A 323 13.99 21.24 -16.75
CA GLU A 323 13.61 19.90 -16.28
C GLU A 323 13.70 19.81 -14.76
N PRO A 324 12.67 19.29 -14.07
CA PRO A 324 12.74 19.07 -12.64
C PRO A 324 13.82 18.02 -12.31
N PRO A 325 14.46 18.13 -11.14
CA PRO A 325 15.48 17.17 -10.73
C PRO A 325 14.89 15.75 -10.68
N HIS A 326 15.73 14.78 -11.02
CA HIS A 326 15.40 13.36 -10.98
C HIS A 326 14.22 12.91 -11.87
N THR A 327 13.86 13.66 -12.91
CA THR A 327 12.79 13.28 -13.85
C THR A 327 13.14 12.08 -14.74
N PHE A 328 12.12 11.31 -15.13
CA PHE A 328 12.23 10.23 -16.12
C PHE A 328 10.87 9.97 -16.79
N GLN A 329 10.86 9.10 -17.81
CA GLN A 329 9.64 8.69 -18.50
C GLN A 329 9.30 7.21 -18.25
N ILE A 330 8.01 6.91 -18.11
CA ILE A 330 7.43 5.56 -17.97
C ILE A 330 6.12 5.45 -18.77
N ASN A 331 5.76 4.23 -19.21
CA ASN A 331 4.50 4.01 -19.93
C ASN A 331 3.34 4.04 -18.93
N PHE A 332 2.49 5.07 -19.01
CA PHE A 332 1.37 5.25 -18.09
C PHE A 332 0.30 4.17 -18.21
N ASN A 333 0.10 3.62 -19.42
CA ASN A 333 -0.87 2.54 -19.61
C ASN A 333 -0.44 1.26 -18.88
N SER A 334 0.82 0.87 -19.01
CA SER A 334 1.36 -0.29 -18.30
C SER A 334 1.30 -0.12 -16.78
N LEU A 335 1.62 1.07 -16.27
CA LEU A 335 1.50 1.38 -14.84
C LEU A 335 0.04 1.34 -14.36
N TYR A 336 -0.88 1.93 -15.13
CA TYR A 336 -2.31 1.90 -14.81
C TYR A 336 -2.88 0.48 -14.77
N THR A 337 -2.54 -0.36 -15.75
CA THR A 337 -2.96 -1.77 -15.78
C THR A 337 -2.45 -2.53 -14.56
N ALA A 338 -1.17 -2.38 -14.22
CA ALA A 338 -0.59 -3.02 -13.03
C ALA A 338 -1.25 -2.54 -11.73
N LEU A 339 -1.56 -1.25 -11.61
CA LEU A 339 -2.32 -0.72 -10.46
C LEU A 339 -3.71 -1.35 -10.34
N CYS A 340 -4.44 -1.47 -11.45
CA CYS A 340 -5.77 -2.10 -11.44
C CYS A 340 -5.72 -3.58 -11.03
N GLU A 341 -4.77 -4.34 -11.59
CA GLU A 341 -4.63 -5.79 -11.32
C GLU A 341 -4.21 -6.06 -9.87
N GLN A 342 -3.37 -5.19 -9.28
CA GLN A 342 -2.83 -5.37 -7.94
C GLN A 342 -3.62 -4.63 -6.85
N GLN A 343 -4.72 -3.94 -7.19
CA GLN A 343 -5.43 -3.02 -6.28
C GLN A 343 -6.01 -3.66 -5.00
N ARG A 344 -6.00 -5.00 -4.90
CA ARG A 344 -6.37 -5.73 -3.68
C ARG A 344 -5.29 -5.72 -2.60
N SER A 345 -4.05 -5.43 -2.97
CA SER A 345 -2.89 -5.32 -2.06
C SER A 345 -2.81 -3.92 -1.44
N ASP A 346 -2.49 -3.87 -0.16
CA ASP A 346 -2.27 -2.63 0.59
C ASP A 346 -1.14 -1.78 -0.01
N GLN A 347 -0.05 -2.41 -0.41
CA GLN A 347 1.10 -1.75 -1.03
C GLN A 347 0.72 -1.06 -2.34
N ALA A 348 -0.08 -1.74 -3.18
CA ALA A 348 -0.56 -1.18 -4.45
C ALA A 348 -1.53 -0.02 -4.21
N THR A 349 -2.42 -0.14 -3.21
CA THR A 349 -3.31 0.95 -2.78
C THR A 349 -2.52 2.18 -2.33
N LEU A 350 -1.47 2.01 -1.53
CA LEU A 350 -0.64 3.13 -1.08
C LEU A 350 0.16 3.77 -2.23
N LEU A 351 0.63 2.98 -3.20
CA LEU A 351 1.23 3.52 -4.41
C LEU A 351 0.22 4.33 -5.22
N LEU A 352 -1.00 3.83 -5.40
CA LEU A 352 -2.06 4.55 -6.10
C LEU A 352 -2.37 5.90 -5.42
N TYR A 353 -2.48 5.90 -4.09
CA TYR A 353 -2.62 7.13 -3.30
C TYR A 353 -1.47 8.10 -3.61
N THR A 354 -0.23 7.65 -3.49
CA THR A 354 0.97 8.48 -3.70
C THR A 354 0.96 9.11 -5.10
N LEU A 355 0.62 8.32 -6.12
CA LEU A 355 0.57 8.80 -7.51
C LEU A 355 -0.58 9.77 -7.77
N LEU A 356 -1.76 9.52 -7.22
CA LEU A 356 -2.91 10.43 -7.36
C LEU A 356 -2.68 11.75 -6.62
N HIS A 357 -2.06 11.70 -5.45
CA HIS A 357 -1.83 12.89 -4.65
C HIS A 357 -0.67 13.73 -5.18
N GLN A 358 0.48 13.10 -5.47
CA GLN A 358 1.73 13.81 -5.74
C GLN A 358 2.04 13.96 -7.24
N ASN A 359 1.71 12.98 -8.09
CA ASN A 359 2.03 13.05 -9.53
C ASN A 359 0.83 13.56 -10.36
N ALA A 360 0.81 14.86 -10.63
CA ALA A 360 -0.26 15.50 -11.39
C ALA A 360 -0.46 14.93 -12.81
N ASN A 361 0.62 14.48 -13.46
CA ASN A 361 0.54 13.89 -14.80
C ASN A 361 -0.20 12.55 -14.76
N MET A 362 0.17 11.68 -13.80
CA MET A 362 -0.47 10.39 -13.61
C MET A 362 -1.92 10.54 -13.15
N ARG A 363 -2.21 11.47 -12.22
CA ARG A 363 -3.60 11.78 -11.82
C ARG A 363 -4.46 12.17 -13.01
N THR A 364 -3.98 13.08 -13.85
CA THR A 364 -4.72 13.52 -15.05
C THR A 364 -4.94 12.37 -16.02
N TYR A 365 -3.93 11.52 -16.20
CA TYR A 365 -4.05 10.32 -17.02
C TYR A 365 -5.11 9.35 -16.49
N ILE A 366 -5.08 9.03 -15.19
CA ILE A 366 -6.07 8.13 -14.55
C ILE A 366 -7.48 8.69 -14.72
N LEU A 367 -7.70 9.97 -14.41
CA LEU A 367 -9.03 10.60 -14.54
C LEU A 367 -9.56 10.66 -15.98
N SER A 368 -8.68 10.54 -16.98
CA SER A 368 -9.06 10.50 -18.40
C SER A 368 -9.45 9.10 -18.91
N ARG A 369 -9.28 8.05 -18.10
CA ARG A 369 -9.57 6.66 -18.49
C ARG A 369 -11.07 6.39 -18.55
N THR A 370 -11.46 5.51 -19.47
CA THR A 370 -12.86 5.07 -19.64
C THR A 370 -13.15 3.75 -18.92
N ASP A 371 -12.13 2.96 -18.65
CA ASP A 371 -12.14 1.66 -17.99
C ASP A 371 -11.87 1.78 -16.48
N MET A 372 -12.52 2.77 -15.85
CA MET A 372 -12.33 3.09 -14.42
C MET A 372 -12.93 2.05 -13.48
N ASP A 373 -13.82 1.18 -13.96
CA ASP A 373 -14.35 0.05 -13.20
C ASP A 373 -13.25 -0.91 -12.74
N ASN A 374 -12.23 -1.14 -13.57
CA ASN A 374 -11.07 -1.98 -13.21
C ASN A 374 -10.32 -1.44 -11.98
N LEU A 375 -10.34 -0.14 -11.76
CA LEU A 375 -9.68 0.52 -10.62
C LEU A 375 -10.62 0.67 -9.42
N VAL A 376 -11.83 1.18 -9.66
CA VAL A 376 -12.77 1.56 -8.59
C VAL A 376 -13.42 0.32 -7.96
N LEU A 377 -13.73 -0.72 -8.73
CA LEU A 377 -14.45 -1.89 -8.23
C LEU A 377 -13.67 -2.65 -7.12
N PRO A 378 -12.35 -2.92 -7.26
CA PRO A 378 -11.56 -3.45 -6.15
C PRO A 378 -11.53 -2.55 -4.91
N ILE A 379 -11.49 -1.23 -5.09
CA ILE A 379 -11.53 -0.25 -3.97
C ILE A 379 -12.87 -0.34 -3.22
N LEU A 380 -13.98 -0.47 -3.95
CA LEU A 380 -15.30 -0.69 -3.35
C LEU A 380 -15.38 -2.02 -2.61
N GLU A 381 -14.74 -3.07 -3.12
CA GLU A 381 -14.68 -4.38 -2.47
C GLU A 381 -13.89 -4.32 -1.14
N ILE A 382 -12.82 -3.51 -1.06
CA ILE A 382 -12.08 -3.22 0.19
C ILE A 382 -13.01 -2.56 1.22
N LEU A 383 -13.71 -1.48 0.83
CA LEU A 383 -14.61 -0.75 1.75
C LEU A 383 -15.83 -1.57 2.16
N TYR A 384 -16.29 -2.48 1.30
CA TYR A 384 -17.42 -3.36 1.62
C TYR A 384 -17.07 -4.39 2.71
N HIS A 385 -15.83 -4.91 2.68
CA HIS A 385 -15.28 -5.86 3.65
C HIS A 385 -14.45 -5.17 4.75
N VAL A 386 -14.84 -3.97 5.18
CA VAL A 386 -14.15 -3.18 6.21
C VAL A 386 -13.83 -3.95 7.50
N GLU A 387 -14.63 -4.96 7.85
CA GLU A 387 -14.43 -5.81 9.04
C GLU A 387 -13.25 -6.79 8.92
N GLU A 388 -12.83 -7.09 7.69
CA GLU A 388 -11.80 -8.10 7.37
C GLU A 388 -10.47 -7.45 6.94
N ARG A 389 -10.39 -6.11 6.98
CA ARG A 389 -9.27 -5.32 6.45
C ARG A 389 -8.61 -4.50 7.54
N ASN A 390 -7.32 -4.23 7.35
CA ASN A 390 -6.59 -3.27 8.16
C ASN A 390 -7.26 -1.89 8.07
N SER A 391 -7.42 -1.20 9.22
CA SER A 391 -7.93 0.17 9.29
C SER A 391 -7.21 1.16 8.36
N HIS A 392 -5.88 1.08 8.27
CA HIS A 392 -5.06 1.90 7.38
C HIS A 392 -5.39 1.63 5.90
N HIS A 393 -5.61 0.38 5.49
CA HIS A 393 -6.00 0.04 4.12
C HIS A 393 -7.36 0.63 3.77
N VAL A 394 -8.30 0.56 4.71
CA VAL A 394 -9.64 1.16 4.57
C VAL A 394 -9.54 2.67 4.43
N TYR A 395 -8.71 3.34 5.24
CA TYR A 395 -8.48 4.79 5.11
C TYR A 395 -7.89 5.15 3.76
N MET A 396 -6.86 4.43 3.28
CA MET A 396 -6.27 4.69 1.97
C MET A 396 -7.29 4.52 0.83
N ALA A 397 -8.08 3.44 0.86
CA ALA A 397 -9.15 3.23 -0.11
C ALA A 397 -10.16 4.38 -0.12
N LEU A 398 -10.54 4.88 1.06
CA LEU A 398 -11.49 5.99 1.18
C LEU A 398 -10.90 7.34 0.73
N ILE A 399 -9.63 7.62 1.04
CA ILE A 399 -8.92 8.82 0.57
C ILE A 399 -8.81 8.81 -0.95
N ILE A 400 -8.51 7.66 -1.56
CA ILE A 400 -8.46 7.52 -3.01
C ILE A 400 -9.84 7.82 -3.63
N LEU A 401 -10.93 7.29 -3.06
CA LEU A 401 -12.28 7.65 -3.52
C LEU A 401 -12.54 9.16 -3.34
N LEU A 402 -12.12 9.76 -2.24
CA LEU A 402 -12.28 11.19 -2.03
C LEU A 402 -11.56 11.98 -3.14
N ILE A 403 -10.28 11.70 -3.39
CA ILE A 403 -9.48 12.35 -4.45
C ILE A 403 -10.13 12.17 -5.83
N LEU A 404 -10.60 10.96 -6.16
CA LEU A 404 -11.26 10.71 -7.44
C LEU A 404 -12.58 11.50 -7.58
N THR A 405 -13.37 11.56 -6.51
CA THR A 405 -14.66 12.28 -6.51
C THR A 405 -14.50 13.80 -6.55
N GLU A 406 -13.31 14.36 -6.32
CA GLU A 406 -13.09 15.81 -6.52
C GLU A 406 -13.38 16.24 -7.97
N ASP A 407 -13.16 15.33 -8.93
CA ASP A 407 -13.32 15.60 -10.36
C ASP A 407 -14.76 15.38 -10.86
N ASP A 408 -15.32 16.41 -11.49
CA ASP A 408 -16.68 16.38 -12.02
C ASP A 408 -16.85 15.47 -13.23
N ALA A 409 -15.81 15.27 -14.04
CA ALA A 409 -15.88 14.40 -15.20
C ALA A 409 -15.93 12.93 -14.76
N PHE A 410 -15.11 12.56 -13.78
CA PHE A 410 -15.17 11.27 -13.10
C PHE A 410 -16.56 11.02 -12.51
N ASN A 411 -17.10 11.96 -11.73
CA ASN A 411 -18.42 11.79 -11.11
C ASN A 411 -19.54 11.56 -12.13
N ARG A 412 -19.44 12.15 -13.33
CA ARG A 412 -20.39 11.88 -14.42
C ARG A 412 -20.15 10.52 -15.08
N SER A 413 -18.91 10.20 -15.41
CA SER A 413 -18.57 9.02 -16.21
C SER A 413 -18.86 7.71 -15.48
N ILE A 414 -18.67 7.65 -14.16
CA ILE A 414 -18.93 6.41 -13.39
C ILE A 414 -20.41 6.00 -13.39
N HIS A 415 -21.34 6.93 -13.63
CA HIS A 415 -22.76 6.60 -13.76
C HIS A 415 -23.12 5.98 -15.12
N GLU A 416 -22.23 6.11 -16.11
CA GLU A 416 -22.38 5.56 -17.46
C GLU A 416 -21.79 4.15 -17.59
N VAL A 417 -20.91 3.75 -16.66
CA VAL A 417 -20.30 2.41 -16.62
C VAL A 417 -21.27 1.41 -16.00
N LEU A 418 -21.86 0.53 -16.82
CA LEU A 418 -22.81 -0.51 -16.37
C LEU A 418 -22.08 -1.79 -15.99
N LEU A 419 -22.29 -2.25 -14.76
CA LEU A 419 -21.77 -3.49 -14.22
C LEU A 419 -22.85 -4.56 -14.21
N LYS A 420 -22.44 -5.81 -14.42
CA LYS A 420 -23.33 -6.97 -14.43
C LYS A 420 -22.93 -7.96 -13.35
N ASN A 421 -23.92 -8.49 -12.63
CA ASN A 421 -23.78 -9.58 -11.66
C ASN A 421 -22.70 -9.35 -10.59
N ILE A 422 -22.94 -8.39 -9.69
CA ILE A 422 -22.05 -8.18 -8.53
C ILE A 422 -22.27 -9.30 -7.52
N SER A 423 -21.28 -10.19 -7.36
CA SER A 423 -21.40 -11.41 -6.54
C SER A 423 -21.07 -11.19 -5.06
N TRP A 424 -20.21 -10.21 -4.73
CA TRP A 424 -19.75 -9.96 -3.37
C TRP A 424 -20.72 -9.08 -2.55
N TYR A 425 -21.65 -8.36 -3.20
CA TYR A 425 -22.65 -7.55 -2.51
C TYR A 425 -23.83 -8.44 -2.05
N THR A 426 -24.02 -8.60 -0.75
CA THR A 426 -24.90 -9.65 -0.20
C THR A 426 -26.28 -9.16 0.25
N GLU A 427 -26.48 -7.87 0.49
CA GLU A 427 -27.78 -7.37 0.97
C GLU A 427 -28.89 -7.46 -0.08
N ARG A 428 -28.52 -7.48 -1.36
CA ARG A 428 -29.45 -7.60 -2.49
C ARG A 428 -28.74 -8.14 -3.73
N SER A 429 -29.38 -9.03 -4.48
CA SER A 429 -28.88 -9.42 -5.80
C SER A 429 -28.90 -8.22 -6.76
N LEU A 430 -27.71 -7.84 -7.24
CA LEU A 430 -27.51 -6.73 -8.18
C LEU A 430 -27.16 -7.29 -9.57
N THR A 431 -28.18 -7.53 -10.38
CA THR A 431 -28.02 -8.06 -11.75
C THR A 431 -27.40 -7.05 -12.70
N GLU A 432 -27.86 -5.80 -12.65
CA GLU A 432 -27.33 -4.69 -13.46
C GLU A 432 -27.37 -3.39 -12.64
N ILE A 433 -26.22 -2.73 -12.53
CA ILE A 433 -26.07 -1.49 -11.76
C ILE A 433 -24.93 -0.65 -12.33
N SER A 434 -25.09 0.68 -12.40
CA SER A 434 -23.97 1.57 -12.74
C SER A 434 -22.92 1.56 -11.63
N LEU A 435 -21.63 1.69 -11.97
CA LEU A 435 -20.53 1.83 -11.01
C LEU A 435 -20.78 2.96 -10.00
N GLY A 436 -21.28 4.11 -10.43
CA GLY A 436 -21.62 5.23 -9.54
C GLY A 436 -22.71 4.89 -8.52
N SER A 437 -23.75 4.16 -8.92
CA SER A 437 -24.79 3.68 -7.98
C SER A 437 -24.24 2.63 -7.00
N LEU A 438 -23.31 1.77 -7.44
CA LEU A 438 -22.65 0.80 -6.56
C LEU A 438 -21.75 1.50 -5.53
N LEU A 439 -20.97 2.50 -5.95
CA LEU A 439 -20.16 3.33 -5.07
C LEU A 439 -21.02 3.94 -3.96
N ILE A 440 -22.16 4.55 -4.32
CA ILE A 440 -23.09 5.13 -3.35
C ILE A 440 -23.59 4.07 -2.36
N LEU A 441 -23.94 2.86 -2.82
CA LEU A 441 -24.39 1.78 -1.94
C LEU A 441 -23.31 1.36 -0.95
N VAL A 442 -22.06 1.21 -1.40
CA VAL A 442 -20.93 0.82 -0.56
C VAL A 442 -20.62 1.92 0.45
N VAL A 443 -20.52 3.18 0.03
CA VAL A 443 -20.26 4.30 0.96
C VAL A 443 -21.38 4.45 1.99
N ILE A 444 -22.65 4.30 1.60
CA ILE A 444 -23.76 4.28 2.57
C ILE A 444 -23.64 3.13 3.56
N ARG A 445 -23.26 1.93 3.10
CA ARG A 445 -23.02 0.78 3.97
C ARG A 445 -21.88 1.07 4.95
N THR A 446 -20.78 1.65 4.48
CA THR A 446 -19.63 2.03 5.32
C THR A 446 -20.04 3.06 6.39
N ILE A 447 -20.82 4.08 6.04
CA ILE A 447 -21.39 5.03 7.02
C ILE A 447 -22.25 4.30 8.06
N GLN A 448 -23.17 3.42 7.62
CA GLN A 448 -24.04 2.68 8.55
C GLN A 448 -23.26 1.76 9.49
N PHE A 449 -22.27 1.05 8.96
CA PHE A 449 -21.37 0.21 9.76
C PHE A 449 -20.65 1.06 10.82
N ASN A 450 -20.04 2.16 10.39
CA ASN A 450 -19.28 3.03 11.28
C ASN A 450 -20.15 3.70 12.35
N MET A 451 -21.40 4.05 12.03
CA MET A 451 -22.34 4.65 12.98
C MET A 451 -22.76 3.68 14.09
N THR A 452 -22.72 2.38 13.82
CA THR A 452 -23.23 1.33 14.70
C THR A 452 -22.13 0.60 15.46
N ARG A 453 -20.92 0.49 14.87
CA ARG A 453 -19.80 -0.29 15.41
C ARG A 453 -18.65 0.58 15.88
N THR A 454 -17.95 1.25 14.96
CA THR A 454 -16.62 1.84 15.21
C THR A 454 -16.66 3.28 15.74
N ARG A 455 -17.66 4.08 15.34
CA ARG A 455 -17.82 5.50 15.70
C ARG A 455 -16.60 6.37 15.38
N ASP A 456 -15.92 6.04 14.29
CA ASP A 456 -14.75 6.74 13.79
C ASP A 456 -15.16 8.02 13.05
N LYS A 457 -14.70 9.18 13.55
CA LYS A 457 -15.00 10.49 12.97
C LYS A 457 -14.36 10.68 11.59
N TYR A 458 -13.14 10.19 11.39
CA TYR A 458 -12.40 10.35 10.14
C TYR A 458 -13.09 9.60 9.00
N LEU A 459 -13.43 8.33 9.24
CA LEU A 459 -14.14 7.50 8.26
C LEU A 459 -15.51 8.11 7.90
N HIS A 460 -16.28 8.60 8.90
CA HIS A 460 -17.56 9.27 8.66
C HIS A 460 -17.42 10.49 7.76
N THR A 461 -16.46 11.36 8.10
CA THR A 461 -16.26 12.64 7.39
C THR A 461 -15.88 12.42 5.93
N ASN A 462 -14.93 11.51 5.67
CA ASN A 462 -14.48 11.23 4.31
C ASN A 462 -15.55 10.53 3.46
N CYS A 463 -16.35 9.63 4.03
CA CYS A 463 -17.49 9.02 3.33
C CYS A 463 -18.54 10.07 2.90
N LEU A 464 -18.89 10.99 3.80
CA LEU A 464 -19.84 12.06 3.48
C LEU A 464 -19.28 13.04 2.45
N ALA A 465 -18.00 13.40 2.57
CA ALA A 465 -17.32 14.25 1.59
C ALA A 465 -17.33 13.64 0.18
N ALA A 466 -17.05 12.34 0.05
CA ALA A 466 -17.12 11.64 -1.22
C ALA A 466 -18.54 11.63 -1.83
N LEU A 467 -19.57 11.33 -1.03
CA LEU A 467 -20.98 11.40 -1.48
C LEU A 467 -21.39 12.83 -1.88
N ALA A 468 -20.94 13.82 -1.11
CA ALA A 468 -21.23 15.23 -1.34
C ALA A 468 -20.61 15.74 -2.64
N ASN A 469 -19.36 15.39 -2.89
CA ASN A 469 -18.66 15.66 -4.15
C ASN A 469 -19.41 15.15 -5.38
N MET A 470 -19.97 13.93 -5.29
CA MET A 470 -20.71 13.30 -6.38
C MET A 470 -22.13 13.86 -6.58
N SER A 471 -22.72 14.43 -5.54
CA SER A 471 -24.16 14.69 -5.44
C SER A 471 -24.74 15.53 -6.59
N ALA A 472 -23.98 16.52 -7.07
CA ALA A 472 -24.39 17.38 -8.18
C ALA A 472 -24.42 16.65 -9.53
N GLN A 473 -23.66 15.56 -9.66
CA GLN A 473 -23.48 14.78 -10.88
C GLN A 473 -24.17 13.41 -10.86
N PHE A 474 -24.95 13.10 -9.82
CA PHE A 474 -25.77 11.89 -9.81
C PHE A 474 -26.60 11.78 -11.09
N ARG A 475 -26.56 10.62 -11.74
CA ARG A 475 -27.33 10.35 -12.96
C ARG A 475 -27.87 8.93 -12.94
N TYR A 476 -29.11 8.77 -13.37
CA TYR A 476 -29.76 7.47 -13.55
C TYR A 476 -29.59 6.53 -12.36
N LEU A 477 -29.70 7.07 -11.14
CA LEU A 477 -29.51 6.28 -9.92
C LEU A 477 -30.38 5.02 -9.94
N HIS A 478 -29.74 3.89 -9.66
CA HIS A 478 -30.46 2.62 -9.51
C HIS A 478 -31.52 2.75 -8.40
N GLN A 479 -32.71 2.16 -8.60
CA GLN A 479 -33.84 2.29 -7.68
C GLN A 479 -33.45 1.96 -6.23
N TYR A 480 -32.66 0.90 -6.05
CA TYR A 480 -32.16 0.51 -4.73
C TYR A 480 -31.21 1.55 -4.12
N ALA A 481 -30.29 2.14 -4.91
CA ALA A 481 -29.38 3.17 -4.42
C ALA A 481 -30.14 4.43 -3.97
N ALA A 482 -31.11 4.88 -4.78
CA ALA A 482 -31.99 5.99 -4.42
C ALA A 482 -32.76 5.72 -3.11
N GLN A 483 -33.31 4.52 -2.93
CA GLN A 483 -33.96 4.12 -1.68
C GLN A 483 -33.00 4.10 -0.48
N ARG A 484 -31.76 3.66 -0.68
CA ARG A 484 -30.76 3.57 0.40
C ARG A 484 -30.27 4.95 0.85
N ILE A 485 -30.19 5.94 -0.03
CA ILE A 485 -29.95 7.35 0.34
C ILE A 485 -31.02 7.84 1.33
N ILE A 486 -32.31 7.66 0.98
CA ILE A 486 -33.42 8.08 1.84
C ILE A 486 -33.50 7.23 3.12
N SER A 487 -33.13 5.95 3.05
CA SER A 487 -33.10 5.06 4.22
C SER A 487 -32.00 5.42 5.21
N LEU A 488 -30.83 5.89 4.73
CA LEU A 488 -29.77 6.41 5.60
C LEU A 488 -30.26 7.65 6.36
N PHE A 489 -30.92 8.58 5.68
CA PHE A 489 -31.56 9.74 6.32
C PHE A 489 -32.59 9.32 7.37
N ALA A 490 -33.44 8.33 7.07
CA ALA A 490 -34.41 7.78 8.02
C ALA A 490 -33.73 7.20 9.28
N LEU A 491 -32.63 6.47 9.10
CA LEU A 491 -31.86 5.88 10.19
C LEU A 491 -31.25 6.96 11.10
N LEU A 492 -30.64 7.99 10.50
CA LEU A 492 -30.07 9.14 11.19
C LEU A 492 -31.14 9.88 11.99
N SER A 493 -32.29 10.14 11.37
CA SER A 493 -33.46 10.77 12.00
C SER A 493 -33.95 10.00 13.22
N LYS A 494 -34.07 8.67 13.10
CA LYS A 494 -34.48 7.81 14.22
C LYS A 494 -33.44 7.83 15.35
N LYS A 495 -32.15 7.86 15.01
CA LYS A 495 -31.06 7.96 16.00
C LYS A 495 -31.11 9.30 16.72
N HIS A 496 -31.28 10.42 15.98
CA HIS A 496 -31.47 11.76 16.54
C HIS A 496 -32.61 11.80 17.56
N ASN A 497 -33.81 11.36 17.16
CA ASN A 497 -34.98 11.34 18.05
C ASN A 497 -34.72 10.50 19.32
N LYS A 498 -34.07 9.33 19.18
CA LYS A 498 -33.72 8.48 20.32
C LYS A 498 -32.76 9.16 21.30
N VAL A 499 -31.70 9.80 20.78
CA VAL A 499 -30.73 10.51 21.64
C VAL A 499 -31.37 11.74 22.28
N LEU A 500 -32.23 12.45 21.55
CA LEU A 500 -32.96 13.61 22.07
C LEU A 500 -33.94 13.22 23.19
N GLU A 501 -34.65 12.11 23.04
CA GLU A 501 -35.50 11.54 24.09
C GLU A 501 -34.68 11.17 25.34
N GLN A 502 -33.53 10.52 25.16
CA GLN A 502 -32.62 10.15 26.25
C GLN A 502 -32.09 11.39 27.00
N ALA A 503 -31.66 12.42 26.26
CA ALA A 503 -31.22 13.69 26.83
C ALA A 503 -32.35 14.37 27.63
N THR A 504 -33.57 14.39 27.08
CA THR A 504 -34.74 14.99 27.73
C THR A 504 -35.18 14.22 28.98
N GLN A 505 -35.12 12.88 28.97
CA GLN A 505 -35.43 12.03 30.12
C GLN A 505 -34.40 12.19 31.24
N SER A 506 -33.10 12.27 30.90
CA SER A 506 -32.04 12.52 31.87
C SER A 506 -32.20 13.88 32.56
N LEU A 507 -32.57 14.93 31.81
CA LEU A 507 -32.86 16.25 32.36
C LEU A 507 -34.09 16.27 33.28
N ARG A 508 -35.09 15.42 33.02
CA ARG A 508 -36.32 15.31 33.83
C ARG A 508 -36.14 14.42 35.07
N GLY A 509 -35.20 13.48 35.08
CA GLY A 509 -34.95 12.51 36.16
C GLY A 509 -34.06 13.00 37.31
N ARG A 510 -33.83 14.32 37.46
CA ARG A 510 -32.92 14.88 38.48
C ARG A 510 -33.45 14.71 39.91
N GLN A 511 -33.07 13.60 40.54
CA GLN A 511 -32.82 13.52 41.98
C GLN A 511 -31.42 12.90 42.20
N ALA A 512 -30.48 13.76 42.59
CA ALA A 512 -29.28 13.46 43.35
C ALA A 512 -28.44 12.22 42.94
N ASP A 513 -27.69 12.29 41.84
CA ASP A 513 -26.43 11.53 41.75
C ASP A 513 -25.38 12.25 40.88
N ASN A 514 -24.21 12.49 41.46
CA ASN A 514 -23.04 13.12 40.87
C ASN A 514 -22.24 12.11 40.02
N THR A 515 -22.84 11.52 38.99
CA THR A 515 -22.10 10.82 37.94
C THR A 515 -21.87 11.77 36.76
N ALA A 516 -20.67 11.72 36.17
CA ALA A 516 -20.32 12.53 35.01
C ALA A 516 -21.40 12.36 33.91
N LEU A 517 -22.02 13.47 33.49
CA LEU A 517 -23.05 13.44 32.47
C LEU A 517 -22.47 12.87 31.17
N PRO A 518 -23.12 11.88 30.51
CA PRO A 518 -22.82 11.54 29.14
C PRO A 518 -23.03 12.79 28.27
N ASP A 519 -22.11 13.07 27.35
CA ASP A 519 -22.18 14.26 26.49
C ASP A 519 -23.19 14.07 25.35
N TYR A 520 -24.46 13.93 25.71
CA TYR A 520 -25.57 13.81 24.77
C TYR A 520 -25.68 15.02 23.85
N ALA A 521 -25.18 16.19 24.27
CA ALA A 521 -25.18 17.40 23.46
C ALA A 521 -24.20 17.30 22.30
N GLN A 522 -22.98 16.83 22.55
CA GLN A 522 -22.02 16.54 21.47
C GLN A 522 -22.52 15.45 20.53
N ASP A 523 -23.05 14.35 21.06
CA ASP A 523 -23.61 13.26 20.25
C ASP A 523 -24.78 13.76 19.36
N LEU A 524 -25.65 14.62 19.89
CA LEU A 524 -26.72 15.25 19.11
C LEU A 524 -26.16 16.16 18.02
N ASN A 525 -25.20 17.02 18.34
CA ASN A 525 -24.59 17.94 17.37
C ASN A 525 -23.97 17.17 16.20
N VAL A 526 -23.22 16.10 16.46
CA VAL A 526 -22.62 15.27 15.41
C VAL A 526 -23.71 14.62 14.54
N ILE A 527 -24.78 14.09 15.15
CA ILE A 527 -25.89 13.52 14.37
C ILE A 527 -26.58 14.61 13.52
N GLU A 528 -26.77 15.82 14.07
CA GLU A 528 -27.36 16.93 13.34
C GLU A 528 -26.50 17.39 12.16
N GLU A 529 -25.18 17.47 12.32
CA GLU A 529 -24.23 17.77 11.23
C GLU A 529 -24.35 16.73 10.10
N VAL A 530 -24.43 15.44 10.45
CA VAL A 530 -24.57 14.37 9.45
C VAL A 530 -25.95 14.42 8.77
N ILE A 531 -27.03 14.68 9.51
CA ILE A 531 -28.38 14.89 8.94
C ILE A 531 -28.38 16.08 7.98
N ARG A 532 -27.74 17.18 8.38
CA ARG A 532 -27.60 18.39 7.55
C ARG A 532 -26.87 18.06 6.25
N MET A 533 -25.72 17.40 6.33
CA MET A 533 -24.94 17.01 5.15
C MET A 533 -25.76 16.10 4.20
N MET A 534 -26.52 15.15 4.74
CA MET A 534 -27.42 14.31 3.94
C MET A 534 -28.53 15.12 3.24
N LEU A 535 -29.11 16.11 3.91
CA LEU A 535 -30.10 17.01 3.31
C LEU A 535 -29.47 17.91 2.24
N GLU A 536 -28.25 18.39 2.45
CA GLU A 536 -27.48 19.16 1.47
C GLU A 536 -27.15 18.31 0.23
N ILE A 537 -26.75 17.03 0.40
CA ILE A 537 -26.55 16.06 -0.68
C ILE A 537 -27.83 15.87 -1.50
N ILE A 538 -28.97 15.65 -0.83
CA ILE A 538 -30.27 15.52 -1.50
C ILE A 538 -30.57 16.80 -2.29
N ASN A 539 -30.42 17.98 -1.66
CA ASN A 539 -30.67 19.27 -2.31
C ASN A 539 -29.77 19.52 -3.51
N SER A 540 -28.49 19.15 -3.43
CA SER A 540 -27.54 19.25 -4.55
C SER A 540 -28.03 18.44 -5.76
N CYS A 541 -28.50 17.21 -5.54
CA CYS A 541 -29.10 16.40 -6.60
C CYS A 541 -30.40 17.02 -7.14
N LEU A 542 -31.28 17.51 -6.26
CA LEU A 542 -32.54 18.15 -6.67
C LEU A 542 -32.32 19.42 -7.52
N CYS A 543 -31.28 20.20 -7.24
CA CYS A 543 -30.99 21.43 -7.99
C CYS A 543 -30.30 21.14 -9.33
N ASN A 544 -29.33 20.22 -9.34
CA ASN A 544 -28.42 20.07 -10.47
C ASN A 544 -28.83 18.95 -11.43
N SER A 545 -29.38 17.84 -10.91
CA SER A 545 -29.53 16.59 -11.67
C SER A 545 -30.89 15.91 -11.52
N LEU A 546 -31.90 16.56 -10.95
CA LEU A 546 -33.25 16.00 -10.73
C LEU A 546 -33.85 15.32 -11.96
N HIS A 547 -33.72 15.94 -13.13
CA HIS A 547 -34.21 15.43 -14.42
C HIS A 547 -33.59 14.09 -14.84
N HIS A 548 -32.41 13.75 -14.34
CA HIS A 548 -31.74 12.46 -14.56
C HIS A 548 -32.06 11.43 -13.48
N ASN A 549 -32.75 11.79 -12.38
CA ASN A 549 -32.90 10.94 -11.19
C ASN A 549 -34.37 10.74 -10.76
N PRO A 550 -35.24 10.19 -11.63
CA PRO A 550 -36.65 9.93 -11.29
C PRO A 550 -36.81 8.96 -10.11
N ASN A 551 -35.90 7.99 -9.96
CA ASN A 551 -35.91 7.05 -8.84
C ASN A 551 -35.70 7.72 -7.48
N LEU A 552 -34.92 8.80 -7.42
CA LEU A 552 -34.73 9.57 -6.19
C LEU A 552 -35.99 10.36 -5.85
N VAL A 553 -36.63 10.99 -6.84
CA VAL A 553 -37.92 11.67 -6.66
C VAL A 553 -38.99 10.69 -6.17
N TYR A 554 -39.04 9.49 -6.77
CA TYR A 554 -39.94 8.41 -6.31
C TYR A 554 -39.69 8.05 -4.84
N ALA A 555 -38.42 7.83 -4.46
CA ALA A 555 -38.06 7.48 -3.08
C ALA A 555 -38.41 8.59 -2.08
N LEU A 556 -38.21 9.87 -2.46
CA LEU A 556 -38.60 11.04 -1.68
C LEU A 556 -40.12 11.09 -1.44
N LEU A 557 -40.92 10.92 -2.49
CA LEU A 557 -42.38 10.94 -2.39
C LEU A 557 -42.91 9.79 -1.53
N TYR A 558 -42.34 8.58 -1.71
CA TYR A 558 -42.72 7.39 -0.94
C TYR A 558 -42.46 7.54 0.56
N LYS A 559 -41.48 8.37 0.96
CA LYS A 559 -41.10 8.62 2.35
C LYS A 559 -41.24 10.08 2.77
N ARG A 560 -42.17 10.84 2.16
CA ARG A 560 -42.34 12.28 2.39
C ARG A 560 -42.55 12.65 3.87
N GLU A 561 -43.21 11.77 4.64
CA GLU A 561 -43.48 11.96 6.07
C GLU A 561 -42.21 12.08 6.92
N LEU A 562 -41.08 11.49 6.48
CA LEU A 562 -39.81 11.58 7.21
C LEU A 562 -39.28 13.01 7.34
N PHE A 563 -39.66 13.89 6.40
CA PHE A 563 -39.13 15.24 6.29
C PHE A 563 -39.91 16.26 7.12
N GLU A 564 -41.11 15.92 7.58
CA GLU A 564 -42.02 16.89 8.22
C GLU A 564 -41.47 17.40 9.55
N GLN A 565 -40.83 16.53 10.33
CA GLN A 565 -40.26 16.88 11.64
C GLN A 565 -39.11 17.90 11.55
N PHE A 566 -38.48 18.05 10.37
CA PHE A 566 -37.36 18.96 10.17
C PHE A 566 -37.76 20.35 9.67
N ARG A 567 -39.03 20.53 9.27
CA ARG A 567 -39.56 21.81 8.77
C ARG A 567 -39.48 22.94 9.80
N THR A 568 -39.68 22.60 11.08
CA THR A 568 -39.71 23.56 12.19
C THR A 568 -38.43 23.54 13.01
N HIS A 569 -37.47 22.68 12.67
CA HIS A 569 -36.23 22.54 13.41
C HIS A 569 -35.24 23.66 13.04
N PRO A 570 -34.71 24.44 14.00
CA PRO A 570 -33.86 25.59 13.72
C PRO A 570 -32.64 25.28 12.84
N SER A 571 -32.03 24.10 13.04
CA SER A 571 -30.84 23.65 12.29
C SER A 571 -31.11 23.26 10.83
N PHE A 572 -32.36 23.02 10.43
CA PHE A 572 -32.70 22.40 9.13
C PHE A 572 -33.76 23.16 8.31
N GLN A 573 -34.52 24.06 8.93
CA GLN A 573 -35.61 24.80 8.25
C GLN A 573 -35.16 25.52 6.96
N ASP A 574 -33.91 25.99 6.90
CA ASP A 574 -33.32 26.74 5.78
C ASP A 574 -33.01 25.88 4.54
N ILE A 575 -32.85 24.57 4.73
CA ILE A 575 -32.55 23.57 3.69
C ILE A 575 -33.77 22.74 3.26
N MET A 576 -34.89 22.82 4.00
CA MET A 576 -36.11 22.06 3.69
C MET A 576 -36.92 22.61 2.50
N GLN A 577 -36.76 23.89 2.14
CA GLN A 577 -37.55 24.57 1.12
C GLN A 577 -37.60 23.85 -0.23
N ASN A 578 -36.46 23.37 -0.72
CA ASN A 578 -36.39 22.69 -2.02
C ASN A 578 -37.05 21.31 -1.97
N VAL A 579 -36.86 20.57 -0.87
CA VAL A 579 -37.49 19.27 -0.65
C VAL A 579 -39.01 19.42 -0.65
N ASP A 580 -39.54 20.41 0.08
CA ASP A 580 -40.99 20.68 0.11
C ASP A 580 -41.52 21.14 -1.26
N THR A 581 -40.76 21.98 -1.99
CA THR A 581 -41.13 22.43 -3.33
C THR A 581 -41.25 21.25 -4.31
N VAL A 582 -40.28 20.33 -4.27
CA VAL A 582 -40.29 19.12 -5.11
C VAL A 582 -41.44 18.20 -4.69
N ILE A 583 -41.57 17.89 -3.40
CA ILE A 583 -42.65 17.01 -2.90
C ILE A 583 -44.02 17.58 -3.28
N GLY A 584 -44.25 18.87 -3.07
CA GLY A 584 -45.51 19.54 -3.40
C GLY A 584 -45.83 19.52 -4.90
N PHE A 585 -44.84 19.87 -5.74
CA PHE A 585 -45.01 19.87 -7.20
C PHE A 585 -45.37 18.48 -7.74
N PHE A 586 -44.65 17.43 -7.32
CA PHE A 586 -44.92 16.08 -7.80
C PHE A 586 -46.17 15.46 -7.17
N SER A 587 -46.49 15.76 -5.90
CA SER A 587 -47.75 15.31 -5.27
C SER A 587 -48.96 15.84 -6.04
N GLN A 588 -48.98 17.13 -6.39
CA GLN A 588 -50.05 17.73 -7.18
C GLN A 588 -50.19 17.08 -8.56
N ARG A 589 -49.07 16.75 -9.22
CA ARG A 589 -49.10 16.08 -10.53
C ARG A 589 -49.60 14.63 -10.45
N LEU A 590 -49.29 13.93 -9.37
CA LEU A 590 -49.80 12.58 -9.13
C LEU A 590 -51.30 12.60 -8.85
N GLU A 591 -51.78 13.56 -8.05
CA GLU A 591 -53.22 13.77 -7.82
C GLU A 591 -53.98 14.05 -9.14
N GLN A 592 -53.39 14.87 -10.02
CA GLN A 592 -53.96 15.13 -11.36
C GLN A 592 -53.96 13.92 -12.29
N ALA A 593 -53.09 12.93 -12.05
CA ALA A 593 -53.00 11.73 -12.87
C ALA A 593 -54.07 10.67 -12.52
N GLY A 594 -54.77 10.83 -11.37
CA GLY A 594 -55.84 9.96 -10.90
C GLY A 594 -55.51 9.22 -9.59
N SER A 595 -56.52 8.62 -8.96
CA SER A 595 -56.36 7.68 -7.84
C SER A 595 -55.99 6.27 -8.36
N ASP A 596 -55.23 5.50 -7.58
CA ASP A 596 -54.78 4.12 -7.89
C ASP A 596 -53.86 3.97 -9.11
N LEU A 597 -52.76 4.75 -9.12
CA LEU A 597 -51.73 4.67 -10.16
C LEU A 597 -50.85 3.43 -10.01
N SER A 598 -50.57 2.74 -11.12
CA SER A 598 -49.52 1.70 -11.15
C SER A 598 -48.12 2.31 -10.97
N VAL A 599 -47.13 1.50 -10.59
CA VAL A 599 -45.74 1.97 -10.39
C VAL A 599 -45.17 2.56 -11.68
N GLU A 600 -45.45 1.94 -12.83
CA GLU A 600 -45.04 2.42 -14.15
C GLU A 600 -45.65 3.79 -14.43
N ARG A 601 -46.94 3.95 -14.12
CA ARG A 601 -47.63 5.22 -14.33
C ARG A 601 -47.08 6.34 -13.43
N VAL A 602 -46.77 6.03 -12.17
CA VAL A 602 -46.12 6.97 -11.25
C VAL A 602 -44.75 7.40 -11.80
N GLN A 603 -43.94 6.45 -12.29
CA GLN A 603 -42.64 6.75 -12.90
C GLN A 603 -42.77 7.63 -14.13
N GLU A 604 -43.73 7.37 -15.03
CA GLU A 604 -43.98 8.24 -16.19
C GLU A 604 -44.34 9.68 -15.79
N VAL A 605 -45.21 9.84 -14.78
CA VAL A 605 -45.61 11.17 -14.27
C VAL A 605 -44.40 11.89 -13.69
N ILE A 606 -43.54 11.19 -12.95
CA ILE A 606 -42.30 11.73 -12.40
C ILE A 606 -41.34 12.14 -13.52
N MET A 607 -41.10 11.28 -14.52
CA MET A 607 -40.19 11.58 -15.62
C MET A 607 -40.64 12.83 -16.40
N LYS A 608 -41.94 12.93 -16.72
CA LYS A 608 -42.50 14.12 -17.40
C LYS A 608 -42.45 15.36 -16.50
N GLY A 609 -42.73 15.21 -15.19
CA GLY A 609 -42.67 16.30 -14.23
C GLY A 609 -41.25 16.83 -14.02
N ALA A 610 -40.25 15.95 -14.03
CA ALA A 610 -38.85 16.30 -13.83
C ALA A 610 -38.28 17.19 -14.94
N GLN A 611 -38.79 17.05 -16.17
CA GLN A 611 -38.49 17.95 -17.29
C GLN A 611 -39.26 19.28 -17.21
N ALA A 612 -40.43 19.28 -16.57
CA ALA A 612 -41.33 20.43 -16.50
C ALA A 612 -41.11 21.32 -15.26
N LEU A 613 -40.37 20.85 -14.25
CA LEU A 613 -40.12 21.62 -13.02
C LEU A 613 -39.27 22.85 -13.33
N PRO A 614 -39.76 24.08 -13.07
CA PRO A 614 -38.99 25.30 -13.28
C PRO A 614 -37.82 25.37 -12.29
N LYS A 615 -36.57 25.42 -12.81
CA LYS A 615 -35.35 25.43 -12.00
C LYS A 615 -35.22 26.67 -11.11
N ASP A 616 -35.83 27.77 -11.51
CA ASP A 616 -35.93 29.05 -10.80
C ASP A 616 -36.71 28.97 -9.48
N ARG A 617 -37.53 27.93 -9.29
CA ARG A 617 -38.25 27.69 -8.02
C ARG A 617 -37.37 27.06 -6.94
N LEU A 618 -36.21 26.51 -7.30
CA LEU A 618 -35.30 25.88 -6.35
C LEU A 618 -34.26 26.90 -5.87
N LYS A 619 -34.16 27.04 -4.55
CA LYS A 619 -33.12 27.81 -3.88
C LYS A 619 -31.75 27.20 -4.20
N LYS A 620 -30.80 28.03 -4.61
CA LYS A 620 -29.42 27.60 -4.80
C LYS A 620 -28.69 27.57 -3.46
N PHE A 621 -28.02 26.46 -3.19
CA PHE A 621 -27.12 26.31 -2.05
C PHE A 621 -25.66 26.37 -2.52
N PRO A 622 -24.69 26.61 -1.62
CA PRO A 622 -23.28 26.48 -1.92
C PRO A 622 -22.97 25.11 -2.54
N GLU A 623 -21.99 25.09 -3.44
CA GLU A 623 -21.57 23.84 -4.05
C GLU A 623 -20.83 22.97 -3.03
N LEU A 624 -21.22 21.70 -2.96
CA LEU A 624 -20.58 20.73 -2.08
C LEU A 624 -19.32 20.21 -2.76
N LYS A 625 -18.18 20.87 -2.48
CA LYS A 625 -16.86 20.48 -2.96
C LYS A 625 -15.90 20.35 -1.81
N PHE A 626 -15.49 19.12 -1.56
CA PHE A 626 -14.51 18.73 -0.55
C PHE A 626 -13.27 18.23 -1.27
N LYS A 627 -12.12 18.62 -0.75
CA LYS A 627 -10.82 18.15 -1.23
C LYS A 627 -10.12 17.39 -0.13
N TYR A 628 -9.39 16.37 -0.52
CA TYR A 628 -8.43 15.76 0.37
C TYR A 628 -7.32 16.77 0.68
N VAL A 629 -7.00 16.89 1.97
CA VAL A 629 -5.89 17.69 2.47
C VAL A 629 -5.07 16.76 3.35
N GLU A 630 -3.81 16.54 2.98
CA GLU A 630 -2.85 15.81 3.79
C GLU A 630 -2.55 16.61 5.08
N GLU A 631 -2.38 15.93 6.21
CA GLU A 631 -2.09 16.57 7.49
C GLU A 631 -0.69 17.19 7.51
N ASP A 632 -0.40 18.07 8.48
CA ASP A 632 0.87 18.83 8.53
C ASP A 632 2.11 17.94 8.75
N GLN A 633 1.95 16.79 9.42
CA GLN A 633 3.01 15.80 9.71
C GLN A 633 2.63 14.43 9.15
N PRO A 634 2.59 14.25 7.82
CA PRO A 634 2.13 13.01 7.21
C PRO A 634 3.07 11.84 7.52
N GLU A 635 4.35 12.11 7.83
CA GLU A 635 5.33 11.08 8.18
C GLU A 635 4.93 10.25 9.41
N ASP A 636 4.20 10.83 10.37
CA ASP A 636 3.71 10.16 11.59
C ASP A 636 2.71 9.04 11.28
N PHE A 637 2.02 9.15 10.15
CA PHE A 637 1.14 8.10 9.65
C PHE A 637 1.86 7.19 8.65
N PHE A 638 2.50 7.75 7.62
CA PHE A 638 3.00 6.98 6.49
C PHE A 638 4.23 6.14 6.82
N ILE A 639 5.15 6.61 7.67
CA ILE A 639 6.35 5.82 8.00
C ILE A 639 5.97 4.56 8.77
N PRO A 640 5.20 4.63 9.88
CA PRO A 640 4.71 3.42 10.56
C PRO A 640 3.86 2.53 9.65
N TYR A 641 2.99 3.12 8.82
CA TYR A 641 2.15 2.33 7.91
C TYR A 641 2.99 1.56 6.89
N VAL A 642 3.92 2.21 6.19
CA VAL A 642 4.81 1.55 5.22
C VAL A 642 5.59 0.42 5.88
N TRP A 643 6.15 0.65 7.06
CA TRP A 643 6.89 -0.40 7.77
C TRP A 643 5.99 -1.54 8.26
N SER A 644 4.72 -1.28 8.59
CA SER A 644 3.75 -2.36 8.84
C SER A 644 3.49 -3.20 7.59
N LEU A 645 3.51 -2.60 6.39
CA LEU A 645 3.40 -3.33 5.13
C LEU A 645 4.65 -4.18 4.86
N VAL A 646 5.83 -3.64 5.15
CA VAL A 646 7.10 -4.38 5.05
C VAL A 646 7.07 -5.56 6.02
N TYR A 647 6.68 -5.33 7.28
CA TYR A 647 6.57 -6.38 8.30
C TYR A 647 5.65 -7.53 7.87
N ASN A 648 4.49 -7.22 7.28
CA ASN A 648 3.48 -8.22 6.92
C ASN A 648 3.74 -8.91 5.57
N ALA A 649 4.39 -8.26 4.61
CA ALA A 649 4.46 -8.74 3.23
C ALA A 649 5.87 -8.91 2.65
N ALA A 650 6.92 -8.47 3.35
CA ALA A 650 8.28 -8.70 2.87
C ALA A 650 8.64 -10.19 2.97
N VAL A 651 9.06 -10.76 1.85
CA VAL A 651 9.39 -12.18 1.77
C VAL A 651 10.86 -12.40 2.12
N GLY A 652 11.16 -13.50 2.81
CA GLY A 652 12.53 -13.85 3.25
C GLY A 652 13.05 -13.03 4.43
N LEU A 653 12.16 -12.28 5.09
CA LEU A 653 12.45 -11.50 6.30
C LEU A 653 11.49 -11.92 7.42
N TYR A 654 12.02 -12.00 8.63
CA TYR A 654 11.27 -12.17 9.87
C TYR A 654 11.64 -11.01 10.78
N TRP A 655 10.70 -10.45 11.54
CA TRP A 655 11.01 -9.53 12.63
C TRP A 655 10.30 -10.00 13.88
N SER A 656 10.98 -9.92 15.02
CA SER A 656 10.37 -10.28 16.30
C SER A 656 9.32 -9.24 16.68
N PRO A 657 8.06 -9.63 16.95
CA PRO A 657 7.02 -8.70 17.39
C PRO A 657 7.38 -7.91 18.65
N HIS A 658 8.25 -8.47 19.50
CA HIS A 658 8.65 -7.86 20.77
C HIS A 658 9.71 -6.77 20.61
N GLU A 659 10.36 -6.70 19.44
CA GLU A 659 11.44 -5.75 19.15
C GLU A 659 10.95 -4.54 18.34
N ILE A 660 9.70 -4.56 17.86
CA ILE A 660 9.13 -3.47 17.07
C ILE A 660 8.57 -2.41 18.02
N GLU A 661 9.14 -1.20 17.94
CA GLU A 661 8.70 -0.04 18.73
C GLU A 661 7.89 0.97 17.92
N LEU A 662 8.01 0.93 16.59
CA LEU A 662 7.45 1.94 15.68
C LEU A 662 5.92 1.99 15.64
N PHE A 663 5.26 0.83 15.74
CA PHE A 663 3.80 0.73 15.71
C PHE A 663 3.28 -0.39 16.61
N SER A 664 2.03 -0.27 17.06
CA SER A 664 1.38 -1.36 17.79
C SER A 664 0.95 -2.47 16.85
N MET A 665 1.15 -3.72 17.27
CA MET A 665 0.76 -4.92 16.50
C MET A 665 -0.76 -5.09 16.40
N ASP A 666 -1.53 -4.38 17.24
CA ASP A 666 -3.00 -4.36 17.19
C ASP A 666 -3.55 -3.39 16.14
N SER A 667 -2.68 -2.63 15.45
CA SER A 667 -3.04 -1.68 14.38
C SER A 667 -3.03 -2.31 12.98
N GLY A 668 -2.85 -3.63 12.91
CA GLY A 668 -2.70 -4.46 11.72
C GLY A 668 -4.00 -4.92 11.08
#